data_AF-C6X556-F1
#
_entry.id   AF-C6X556-F1
#
_cell.length_a   1.000
_cell.length_b   1.000
_cell.length_c   1.000
_cell.angle_alpha   90.00
_cell.angle_beta   90.00
_cell.angle_gamma   90.00
#
_symmetry.space_group_name_H-M   'P 1'
#
loop_
_entity.id
_entity.type
_entity.pdbx_description
1 polymer ?
#
loop_
_entity_poly.entity_id
_entity_poly.type
_entity_poly.pdbx_seq_one_letter_code
_entity_poly.pdbx_strand_id
1 'polypeptide(L)'
;MKANELQIINFLQAPNVQFVIPVYQRNYDWTNSECRELLNDIISVQEQDRGTHFIGSIVFVHEGTYSTSEVKELVIIDGQQRLTTINILYVALYRFAKENSMADDAERLYNMYLTNQYVKNESSKLKLKQTDANSMAFKAIMMGTESASSTFSNVTENYNYFRSIITENNFDLILGGLNRLIFVEISLERDKDDPQRIFESLNSTGLDLSQSDLIRNFILMDLPPKDQNRIFETIWNPIEENAKDLIKQNSLVSEYIRDYLTLRNKKIPNKNKVYTEFKSLYANKKDEAFQQELENIKSLSVHYKMFINPSTVLDPGIKKELDYINRLEINVAYPFLLQVFEDAENGLLSKEDLIRVLKLIQSYVWRRFIVGLPTNALNKIFMTLYSEVDVEEYYDSVAKALIKKKGSGRFPTDEDAKTALRDKDLYNTQPKNRNYLFEMLENYNNREFVNTNQEQITIEHIFPQHPSDRWNADLTAEEFVAFKEKHLNTIGNLTLSGNNGALGNKSFSEKKEMNVAGSEQGYRYSRLWLNSYLKSIDSWSISNYDERQHMIYERFLKIWEFPAVEIPEAEDAEEQNIFDAESPTHKKLEFFIFQNTRAEMDSVAQMYFYVVRNLYEKNSQLLLGNQELLKITRNAHDFRAPQEVINGWFIESNIDSNSKFSVLKRLLTLFEMEDELYVKYLTGPGVQVEPNRFAIRKKYWQQLLPLISNNGFFTNVNPSKEHSISTGAGIGGLSYTMVVTRSDIRIELTILTASQEKNKMYFNRLLKNKEVIEQAFGKPLAWEESPENKMSRIKYELLEVSIFNESDWGKMNEFFVQNMPKFEQALRPFIKALK
;
A
#
# COMPACT_ATOMS: atom_id res chain seq x y z
N MET A 1 5.09 -12.70 37.95
CA MET A 1 3.62 -12.83 37.78
C MET A 1 2.95 -13.37 39.06
N LYS A 2 1.99 -12.62 39.62
CA LYS A 2 1.07 -13.09 40.68
C LYS A 2 -0.37 -13.03 40.15
N ALA A 3 -1.14 -14.09 40.33
CA ALA A 3 -2.54 -14.17 39.90
C ALA A 3 -3.45 -14.40 41.10
N ASN A 4 -4.40 -13.49 41.34
CA ASN A 4 -5.37 -13.59 42.44
C ASN A 4 -6.79 -13.33 41.92
N GLU A 5 -7.78 -14.02 42.47
CA GLU A 5 -9.19 -13.70 42.24
C GLU A 5 -9.58 -12.52 43.13
N LEU A 6 -10.19 -11.48 42.54
CA LEU A 6 -10.61 -10.28 43.26
C LEU A 6 -11.97 -9.78 42.77
N GLN A 7 -12.77 -9.21 43.66
CA GLN A 7 -14.01 -8.51 43.29
C GLN A 7 -13.69 -7.16 42.65
N ILE A 8 -14.39 -6.80 41.57
CA ILE A 8 -14.14 -5.53 40.84
C ILE A 8 -14.26 -4.31 41.76
N ILE A 9 -15.17 -4.37 42.74
CA ILE A 9 -15.38 -3.28 43.68
C ILE A 9 -14.15 -3.04 44.56
N ASN A 10 -13.50 -4.09 45.06
CA ASN A 10 -12.32 -3.97 45.92
C ASN A 10 -11.14 -3.42 45.13
N PHE A 11 -11.05 -3.77 43.85
CA PHE A 11 -10.05 -3.21 42.94
C PHE A 11 -10.26 -1.72 42.76
N LEU A 12 -11.46 -1.30 42.32
CA LEU A 12 -11.77 0.09 42.03
C LEU A 12 -11.76 0.98 43.29
N GLN A 13 -12.13 0.46 44.45
CA GLN A 13 -12.16 1.20 45.72
C GLN A 13 -10.78 1.46 46.32
N ALA A 14 -9.73 0.81 45.83
CA ALA A 14 -8.38 0.93 46.41
C ALA A 14 -7.98 2.41 46.61
N PRO A 15 -7.60 2.80 47.85
CA PRO A 15 -7.30 4.20 48.17
C PRO A 15 -5.98 4.61 47.53
N ASN A 16 -5.93 5.85 47.03
CA ASN A 16 -4.74 6.44 46.40
C ASN A 16 -4.18 5.56 45.26
N VAL A 17 -5.07 4.94 44.48
CA VAL A 17 -4.73 4.18 43.28
C VAL A 17 -5.35 4.85 42.04
N GLN A 18 -4.57 4.95 40.97
CA GLN A 18 -5.05 5.39 39.66
C GLN A 18 -4.72 4.32 38.62
N PHE A 19 -5.73 3.88 37.88
CA PHE A 19 -5.60 3.00 36.73
C PHE A 19 -5.29 3.83 35.51
N VAL A 20 -4.15 3.58 34.87
CA VAL A 20 -3.67 4.33 33.73
C VAL A 20 -3.75 3.46 32.49
N ILE A 21 -4.54 3.88 31.51
CA ILE A 21 -4.54 3.28 30.18
C ILE A 21 -3.45 4.00 29.36
N PRO A 22 -2.35 3.31 29.01
CA PRO A 22 -1.22 3.93 28.31
C PRO A 22 -1.54 4.19 26.83
N VAL A 23 -0.80 5.12 26.22
CA VAL A 23 -1.02 5.59 24.82
C VAL A 23 -0.88 4.50 23.75
N TYR A 24 -0.24 3.37 24.06
CA TYR A 24 -0.10 2.25 23.13
C TYR A 24 -1.32 1.34 23.07
N GLN A 25 -2.24 1.45 24.03
CA GLN A 25 -3.50 0.72 23.99
C GLN A 25 -4.44 1.33 22.97
N ARG A 26 -5.30 0.49 22.37
CA ARG A 26 -6.33 0.97 21.44
C ARG A 26 -7.40 1.76 22.19
N ASN A 27 -8.07 2.67 21.47
CA ASN A 27 -9.22 3.39 21.99
C ASN A 27 -10.38 2.45 22.36
N TYR A 28 -11.36 2.98 23.09
CA TYR A 28 -12.55 2.24 23.49
C TYR A 28 -13.43 1.88 22.28
N ASP A 29 -13.68 0.58 22.09
CA ASP A 29 -14.23 0.02 20.86
C ASP A 29 -15.44 -0.91 21.08
N TRP A 30 -15.81 -1.17 22.35
CA TRP A 30 -17.07 -1.87 22.64
C TRP A 30 -18.27 -1.04 22.18
N THR A 31 -19.27 -1.73 21.65
CA THR A 31 -20.54 -1.14 21.24
C THR A 31 -21.64 -1.42 22.27
N ASN A 32 -22.86 -0.95 21.97
CA ASN A 32 -24.03 -1.25 22.76
C ASN A 32 -24.31 -2.77 22.86
N SER A 33 -23.82 -3.59 21.93
CA SER A 33 -24.00 -5.05 21.98
C SER A 33 -23.26 -5.66 23.17
N GLU A 34 -21.95 -5.40 23.27
CA GLU A 34 -21.12 -5.90 24.38
C GLU A 34 -21.54 -5.29 25.72
N CYS A 35 -21.97 -4.01 25.72
CA CYS A 35 -22.51 -3.37 26.92
C CYS A 35 -23.80 -4.02 27.41
N ARG A 36 -24.67 -4.45 26.48
CA ARG A 36 -25.90 -5.18 26.80
C ARG A 36 -25.62 -6.54 27.41
N GLU A 37 -24.68 -7.30 26.83
CA GLU A 37 -24.28 -8.60 27.38
C GLU A 37 -23.76 -8.46 28.81
N LEU A 38 -22.82 -7.54 29.04
CA LEU A 38 -22.28 -7.27 30.38
C LEU A 38 -23.38 -6.86 31.37
N LEU A 39 -24.32 -6.00 30.96
CA LEU A 39 -25.40 -5.55 31.83
C LEU A 39 -26.37 -6.68 32.18
N ASN A 40 -26.71 -7.53 31.20
CA ASN A 40 -27.56 -8.71 31.43
C ASN A 40 -26.89 -9.68 32.41
N ASP A 41 -25.58 -9.88 32.27
CA ASP A 41 -24.81 -10.71 33.20
C ASP A 41 -24.85 -10.12 34.62
N ILE A 42 -24.60 -8.81 34.78
CA ILE A 42 -24.69 -8.10 36.08
C ILE A 42 -26.06 -8.31 36.74
N ILE A 43 -27.15 -8.08 35.98
CA ILE A 43 -28.52 -8.20 36.48
C ILE A 43 -28.82 -9.66 36.86
N SER A 44 -28.50 -10.60 35.99
CA SER A 44 -28.85 -12.02 36.18
C SER A 44 -28.20 -12.63 37.44
N VAL A 45 -27.02 -12.17 37.81
CA VAL A 45 -26.25 -12.69 38.96
C VAL A 45 -26.89 -12.28 40.28
N GLN A 46 -27.53 -11.11 40.31
CA GLN A 46 -28.27 -10.62 41.45
C GLN A 46 -29.69 -11.23 41.50
N GLU A 47 -30.40 -11.30 40.37
CA GLU A 47 -31.77 -11.84 40.32
C GLU A 47 -31.85 -13.34 40.64
N GLN A 48 -30.88 -14.12 40.16
CA GLN A 48 -30.91 -15.58 40.24
C GLN A 48 -30.06 -16.13 41.40
N ASP A 49 -29.56 -15.24 42.26
CA ASP A 49 -28.67 -15.52 43.39
C ASP A 49 -27.50 -16.48 43.04
N ARG A 50 -26.94 -16.35 41.84
CA ARG A 50 -25.94 -17.28 41.27
C ARG A 50 -24.53 -17.20 41.88
N GLY A 51 -24.37 -16.55 43.04
CA GLY A 51 -23.06 -16.31 43.65
C GLY A 51 -22.29 -15.19 42.94
N THR A 52 -21.12 -15.48 42.40
CA THR A 52 -20.23 -14.51 41.72
C THR A 52 -20.19 -14.74 40.20
N HIS A 53 -19.83 -13.70 39.44
CA HIS A 53 -19.70 -13.79 37.98
C HIS A 53 -18.33 -13.36 37.51
N PHE A 54 -17.71 -14.22 36.70
CA PHE A 54 -16.36 -14.02 36.20
C PHE A 54 -16.35 -13.20 34.91
N ILE A 55 -15.74 -12.01 34.98
CA ILE A 55 -15.67 -11.07 33.83
C ILE A 55 -14.35 -11.16 33.05
N GLY A 56 -13.44 -12.06 33.41
CA GLY A 56 -12.13 -12.23 32.75
C GLY A 56 -10.94 -11.85 33.63
N SER A 57 -9.81 -11.54 32.99
CA SER A 57 -8.58 -11.08 33.66
C SER A 57 -8.35 -9.58 33.48
N ILE A 58 -7.66 -8.95 34.43
CA ILE A 58 -7.08 -7.61 34.29
C ILE A 58 -5.60 -7.72 34.56
N VAL A 59 -4.79 -7.30 33.59
CA VAL A 59 -3.32 -7.37 33.70
C VAL A 59 -2.78 -5.97 33.80
N PHE A 60 -1.92 -5.71 34.77
CA PHE A 60 -1.33 -4.39 34.99
C PHE A 60 0.11 -4.46 35.51
N VAL A 61 0.83 -3.37 35.30
CA VAL A 61 2.21 -3.18 35.76
C VAL A 61 2.25 -2.14 36.86
N HIS A 62 3.05 -2.38 37.90
CA HIS A 62 3.37 -1.37 38.91
C HIS A 62 4.50 -0.45 38.42
N GLU A 63 4.26 0.87 38.44
CA GLU A 63 5.32 1.87 38.23
C GLU A 63 6.21 2.02 39.48
N GLY A 64 6.90 0.94 39.88
CA GLY A 64 7.92 0.96 40.95
C GLY A 64 7.43 1.39 42.34
N THR A 65 8.32 1.28 43.33
CA THR A 65 8.09 1.62 44.74
C THR A 65 8.57 3.02 45.13
N TYR A 66 9.06 3.81 44.16
CA TYR A 66 9.70 5.11 44.39
C TYR A 66 9.15 6.23 43.50
N SER A 67 7.81 6.35 43.38
CA SER A 67 7.21 7.57 42.88
C SER A 67 6.93 8.51 44.05
N THR A 68 7.39 9.76 43.98
CA THR A 68 7.02 10.85 44.90
C THR A 68 5.57 11.33 44.68
N SER A 69 4.73 10.50 44.05
CA SER A 69 3.35 10.83 43.71
C SER A 69 2.42 10.51 44.89
N GLU A 70 1.41 11.36 45.10
CA GLU A 70 0.35 11.12 46.10
C GLU A 70 -0.46 9.83 45.81
N VAL A 71 -0.30 9.23 44.63
CA VAL A 71 -1.11 8.14 44.08
C VAL A 71 -0.22 7.07 43.47
N LYS A 72 -0.56 5.79 43.68
CA LYS A 72 0.04 4.63 43.03
C LYS A 72 -0.61 4.41 41.66
N GLU A 73 0.18 4.52 40.59
CA GLU A 73 -0.29 4.27 39.23
C GLU A 73 -0.20 2.78 38.87
N LEU A 74 -1.30 2.23 38.35
CA LEU A 74 -1.39 0.88 37.81
C LEU A 74 -1.61 0.97 36.30
N VAL A 75 -0.58 0.65 35.53
CA VAL A 75 -0.63 0.73 34.06
C VAL A 75 -1.32 -0.52 33.51
N ILE A 76 -2.47 -0.35 32.88
CA ILE A 76 -3.28 -1.45 32.36
C ILE A 76 -2.68 -1.98 31.05
N ILE A 77 -2.40 -3.28 31.01
CA ILE A 77 -1.87 -4.02 29.86
C ILE A 77 -2.98 -4.79 29.14
N ASP A 78 -3.93 -5.36 29.89
CA ASP A 78 -5.10 -6.06 29.34
C ASP A 78 -6.32 -5.87 30.26
N GLY A 79 -7.53 -6.00 29.68
CA GLY A 79 -8.80 -5.75 30.38
C GLY A 79 -9.30 -4.30 30.27
N GLN A 80 -8.63 -3.47 29.46
CA GLN A 80 -8.94 -2.04 29.34
C GLN A 80 -10.38 -1.71 28.89
N GLN A 81 -10.95 -2.50 27.96
CA GLN A 81 -12.31 -2.29 27.44
C GLN A 81 -13.34 -2.55 28.54
N ARG A 82 -13.21 -3.66 29.27
CA ARG A 82 -14.08 -4.02 30.40
C ARG A 82 -14.02 -2.97 31.51
N LEU A 83 -12.80 -2.58 31.90
CA LEU A 83 -12.59 -1.58 32.95
C LEU A 83 -13.21 -0.23 32.58
N THR A 84 -13.09 0.16 31.31
CA THR A 84 -13.71 1.39 30.77
C THR A 84 -15.24 1.28 30.79
N THR A 85 -15.83 0.19 30.28
CA THR A 85 -17.29 -0.01 30.29
C THR A 85 -17.86 0.03 31.70
N ILE A 86 -17.21 -0.63 32.67
CA ILE A 86 -17.63 -0.62 34.07
C ILE A 86 -17.56 0.79 34.65
N ASN A 87 -16.52 1.56 34.33
CA ASN A 87 -16.44 2.97 34.73
C ASN A 87 -17.57 3.79 34.10
N ILE A 88 -17.88 3.62 32.82
CA ILE A 88 -18.99 4.30 32.14
C ILE A 88 -20.33 3.97 32.83
N LEU A 89 -20.55 2.71 33.20
CA LEU A 89 -21.73 2.29 33.96
C LEU A 89 -21.80 2.97 35.34
N TYR A 90 -20.68 3.09 36.07
CA TYR A 90 -20.65 3.86 37.32
C TYR A 90 -20.96 5.34 37.12
N VAL A 91 -20.51 5.96 36.01
CA VAL A 91 -20.90 7.33 35.65
C VAL A 91 -22.41 7.43 35.43
N ALA A 92 -23.00 6.48 34.70
CA ALA A 92 -24.44 6.45 34.45
C ALA A 92 -25.25 6.31 35.76
N LEU A 93 -24.83 5.41 36.67
CA LEU A 93 -25.44 5.25 38.00
C LEU A 93 -25.28 6.51 38.86
N TYR A 94 -24.10 7.13 38.87
CA TYR A 94 -23.86 8.40 39.56
C TYR A 94 -24.79 9.50 39.07
N ARG A 95 -24.92 9.64 37.75
CA ARG A 95 -25.79 10.64 37.10
C ARG A 95 -27.26 10.39 37.43
N PHE A 96 -27.70 9.12 37.36
CA PHE A 96 -29.04 8.73 37.74
C PHE A 96 -29.35 9.08 39.21
N ALA A 97 -28.47 8.73 40.15
CA ALA A 97 -28.64 9.04 41.57
C ALA A 97 -28.72 10.56 41.82
N LYS A 98 -27.89 11.34 41.12
CA LYS A 98 -27.91 12.82 41.21
C LYS A 98 -29.19 13.42 40.64
N GLU A 99 -29.70 12.90 39.53
CA GLU A 99 -30.92 13.37 38.86
C GLU A 99 -32.19 13.00 39.66
N ASN A 100 -32.18 11.90 40.43
CA ASN A 100 -33.30 11.43 41.26
C ASN A 100 -33.19 11.82 42.74
N SER A 101 -32.38 12.83 43.09
CA SER A 101 -32.22 13.34 44.46
C SER A 101 -31.71 12.32 45.49
N MET A 102 -30.99 11.27 45.06
CA MET A 102 -30.35 10.27 45.92
C MET A 102 -28.93 10.74 46.31
N ALA A 103 -28.86 11.78 47.14
CA ALA A 103 -27.60 12.49 47.43
C ALA A 103 -26.50 11.58 48.01
N ASP A 104 -26.84 10.70 48.96
CA ASP A 104 -25.88 9.81 49.62
C ASP A 104 -25.29 8.78 48.64
N ASP A 105 -26.12 8.19 47.78
CA ASP A 105 -25.66 7.25 46.75
C ASP A 105 -24.82 7.94 45.69
N ALA A 106 -25.19 9.16 45.27
CA ALA A 106 -24.42 9.94 44.31
C ALA A 106 -23.02 10.28 44.86
N GLU A 107 -22.94 10.71 46.12
CA GLU A 107 -21.66 11.00 46.79
C GLU A 107 -20.82 9.72 46.94
N ARG A 108 -21.44 8.61 47.37
CA ARG A 108 -20.78 7.32 47.50
C ARG A 108 -20.17 6.86 46.17
N LEU A 109 -20.96 6.88 45.09
CA LEU A 109 -20.51 6.41 43.78
C LEU A 109 -19.35 7.24 43.24
N TYR A 110 -19.44 8.56 43.40
CA TYR A 110 -18.42 9.50 42.92
C TYR A 110 -17.09 9.34 43.66
N ASN A 111 -17.13 9.26 45.00
CA ASN A 111 -15.94 9.21 45.85
C ASN A 111 -15.30 7.82 45.91
N MET A 112 -16.08 6.74 45.79
CA MET A 112 -15.55 5.37 45.91
C MET A 112 -15.00 4.82 44.58
N TYR A 113 -15.65 5.10 43.45
CA TYR A 113 -15.35 4.42 42.18
C TYR A 113 -14.79 5.34 41.10
N LEU A 114 -15.15 6.62 41.09
CA LEU A 114 -14.81 7.52 39.99
C LEU A 114 -13.62 8.45 40.31
N THR A 115 -13.45 8.84 41.58
CA THR A 115 -12.41 9.79 42.00
C THR A 115 -11.62 9.33 43.23
N ASN A 116 -10.41 9.88 43.38
CA ASN A 116 -9.59 9.75 44.58
C ASN A 116 -9.78 11.00 45.46
N GLN A 117 -10.59 10.87 46.52
CA GLN A 117 -11.04 11.99 47.36
C GLN A 117 -9.90 12.83 47.97
N TYR A 118 -8.79 12.19 48.34
CA TYR A 118 -7.70 12.84 49.08
C TYR A 118 -6.54 13.35 48.22
N VAL A 119 -6.64 13.23 46.90
CA VAL A 119 -5.59 13.63 45.96
C VAL A 119 -5.74 15.10 45.61
N LYS A 120 -4.68 15.89 45.81
CA LYS A 120 -4.72 17.35 45.58
C LYS A 120 -4.55 17.71 44.11
N ASN A 121 -3.81 16.89 43.37
CA ASN A 121 -3.59 17.13 41.95
C ASN A 121 -4.81 16.70 41.12
N GLU A 122 -5.48 17.67 40.49
CA GLU A 122 -6.64 17.44 39.61
C GLU A 122 -6.34 16.45 38.46
N SER A 123 -5.11 16.41 37.94
CA SER A 123 -4.74 15.44 36.88
C SER A 123 -4.73 13.98 37.34
N SER A 124 -4.65 13.75 38.66
CA SER A 124 -4.59 12.42 39.28
C SER A 124 -5.85 12.08 40.08
N LYS A 125 -6.87 12.94 40.00
CA LYS A 125 -8.11 12.83 40.77
C LYS A 125 -9.06 11.78 40.22
N LEU A 126 -9.08 11.55 38.90
CA LEU A 126 -9.86 10.47 38.30
C LEU A 126 -9.20 9.11 38.59
N LYS A 127 -9.98 8.13 39.01
CA LYS A 127 -9.47 6.76 39.26
C LYS A 127 -9.07 6.06 37.96
N LEU A 128 -9.78 6.29 36.85
CA LEU A 128 -9.41 5.78 35.54
C LEU A 128 -8.90 6.92 34.64
N LYS A 129 -7.62 6.86 34.28
CA LYS A 129 -6.98 7.78 33.34
C LYS A 129 -7.00 7.15 31.95
N GLN A 130 -7.81 7.73 31.07
CA GLN A 130 -8.02 7.33 29.67
C GLN A 130 -6.98 7.96 28.73
N THR A 131 -6.87 7.42 27.51
CA THR A 131 -6.16 8.08 26.39
C THR A 131 -6.86 9.39 25.99
N ASP A 132 -6.14 10.32 25.34
CA ASP A 132 -6.63 11.70 25.13
C ASP A 132 -7.99 11.79 24.42
N ALA A 133 -8.24 10.97 23.40
CA ALA A 133 -9.51 10.94 22.69
C ALA A 133 -10.68 10.51 23.59
N ASN A 134 -10.52 9.42 24.36
CA ASN A 134 -11.54 8.93 25.28
C ASN A 134 -11.68 9.81 26.53
N SER A 135 -10.59 10.45 26.95
CA SER A 135 -10.53 11.32 28.12
C SER A 135 -11.48 12.52 27.97
N MET A 136 -11.58 13.11 26.78
CA MET A 136 -12.53 14.18 26.50
C MET A 136 -13.98 13.71 26.62
N ALA A 137 -14.34 12.59 25.98
CA ALA A 137 -15.69 12.04 26.04
C ALA A 137 -16.07 11.61 27.46
N PHE A 138 -15.15 10.98 28.19
CA PHE A 138 -15.34 10.54 29.57
C PHE A 138 -15.55 11.73 30.52
N LYS A 139 -14.78 12.82 30.36
CA LYS A 139 -15.01 14.06 31.12
C LYS A 139 -16.36 14.68 30.80
N ALA A 140 -16.78 14.66 29.54
CA ALA A 140 -18.05 15.23 29.11
C ALA A 140 -19.25 14.51 29.78
N ILE A 141 -19.28 13.17 29.81
CA ILE A 141 -20.36 12.41 30.47
C ILE A 141 -20.35 12.59 31.99
N MET A 142 -19.19 12.81 32.60
CA MET A 142 -19.06 13.13 34.03
C MET A 142 -19.65 14.50 34.36
N MET A 143 -19.37 15.50 33.51
CA MET A 143 -19.81 16.89 33.70
C MET A 143 -21.26 17.13 33.25
N GLY A 144 -21.83 16.24 32.42
CA GLY A 144 -23.15 16.44 31.80
C GLY A 144 -23.14 17.36 30.60
N THR A 145 -22.01 17.44 29.89
CA THR A 145 -21.82 18.30 28.71
C THR A 145 -21.65 17.48 27.43
N GLU A 146 -22.01 16.20 27.45
CA GLU A 146 -21.88 15.28 26.33
C GLU A 146 -22.71 15.69 25.11
N SER A 147 -23.83 16.38 25.33
CA SER A 147 -24.69 16.93 24.26
C SER A 147 -24.05 18.09 23.48
N ALA A 148 -22.97 18.69 24.00
CA ALA A 148 -22.25 19.78 23.33
C ALA A 148 -21.18 19.28 22.33
N SER A 149 -20.84 17.99 22.37
CA SER A 149 -19.86 17.40 21.44
C SER A 149 -20.56 16.84 20.21
N SER A 150 -20.18 17.31 19.01
CA SER A 150 -20.67 16.78 17.74
C SER A 150 -19.91 15.54 17.24
N THR A 151 -18.88 15.09 17.97
CA THR A 151 -18.04 13.97 17.56
C THR A 151 -18.57 12.66 18.12
N PHE A 152 -18.82 11.69 17.25
CA PHE A 152 -19.23 10.34 17.63
C PHE A 152 -18.16 9.67 18.52
N SER A 153 -18.60 9.05 19.61
CA SER A 153 -17.73 8.31 20.53
C SER A 153 -18.49 7.14 21.14
N ASN A 154 -17.90 5.95 21.07
CA ASN A 154 -18.43 4.77 21.76
C ASN A 154 -18.59 4.99 23.27
N VAL A 155 -17.77 5.85 23.88
CA VAL A 155 -17.91 6.23 25.30
C VAL A 155 -19.25 6.92 25.55
N THR A 156 -19.61 7.88 24.69
CA THR A 156 -20.86 8.65 24.80
C THR A 156 -22.08 7.80 24.43
N GLU A 157 -21.99 7.00 23.36
CA GLU A 157 -23.07 6.10 22.95
C GLU A 157 -23.39 5.07 24.04
N ASN A 158 -22.38 4.41 24.59
CA ASN A 158 -22.59 3.40 25.62
C ASN A 158 -23.07 4.03 26.95
N TYR A 159 -22.63 5.25 27.27
CA TYR A 159 -23.19 6.01 28.39
C TYR A 159 -24.69 6.29 28.18
N ASN A 160 -25.09 6.77 26.99
CA ASN A 160 -26.49 7.04 26.66
C ASN A 160 -27.34 5.76 26.72
N TYR A 161 -26.78 4.63 26.25
CA TYR A 161 -27.41 3.33 26.37
C TYR A 161 -27.66 2.94 27.84
N PHE A 162 -26.65 2.99 28.72
CA PHE A 162 -26.84 2.69 30.13
C PHE A 162 -27.85 3.65 30.78
N ARG A 163 -27.75 4.95 30.50
CA ARG A 163 -28.69 5.96 31.00
C ARG A 163 -30.14 5.66 30.61
N SER A 164 -30.36 5.12 29.40
CA SER A 164 -31.72 4.75 28.93
C SER A 164 -32.31 3.51 29.62
N ILE A 165 -31.49 2.67 30.25
CA ILE A 165 -31.92 1.42 30.89
C ILE A 165 -32.03 1.54 32.41
N ILE A 166 -31.21 2.38 33.04
CA ILE A 166 -31.24 2.55 34.49
C ILE A 166 -32.54 3.24 34.88
N THR A 167 -33.25 2.63 35.83
CA THR A 167 -34.52 3.08 36.41
C THR A 167 -34.49 2.89 37.92
N GLU A 168 -35.42 3.51 38.64
CA GLU A 168 -35.50 3.35 40.10
C GLU A 168 -35.64 1.87 40.52
N ASN A 169 -36.36 1.07 39.72
CA ASN A 169 -36.61 -0.34 40.02
C ASN A 169 -35.39 -1.25 39.86
N ASN A 170 -34.43 -0.89 38.99
CA ASN A 170 -33.26 -1.73 38.71
C ASN A 170 -31.94 -1.13 39.23
N PHE A 171 -31.96 0.07 39.80
CA PHE A 171 -30.76 0.73 40.33
C PHE A 171 -30.03 -0.12 41.38
N ASP A 172 -30.74 -0.55 42.43
CA ASP A 172 -30.18 -1.39 43.49
C ASP A 172 -29.79 -2.79 42.99
N LEU A 173 -30.54 -3.29 42.00
CA LEU A 173 -30.27 -4.58 41.36
C LEU A 173 -28.92 -4.55 40.62
N ILE A 174 -28.67 -3.49 39.84
CA ILE A 174 -27.41 -3.30 39.12
C ILE A 174 -26.24 -3.11 40.10
N LEU A 175 -26.42 -2.31 41.15
CA LEU A 175 -25.40 -2.14 42.20
C LEU A 175 -25.09 -3.44 42.93
N GLY A 176 -26.11 -4.23 43.27
CA GLY A 176 -25.96 -5.55 43.86
C GLY A 176 -25.20 -6.52 42.95
N GLY A 177 -25.52 -6.52 41.65
CA GLY A 177 -24.82 -7.33 40.65
C GLY A 177 -23.35 -6.93 40.48
N LEU A 178 -23.04 -5.63 40.45
CA LEU A 178 -21.66 -5.13 40.37
C LEU A 178 -20.78 -5.61 41.54
N ASN A 179 -21.35 -5.72 42.74
CA ASN A 179 -20.63 -6.24 43.92
C ASN A 179 -20.25 -7.72 43.79
N ARG A 180 -20.90 -8.46 42.87
CA ARG A 180 -20.71 -9.89 42.65
C ARG A 180 -19.80 -10.20 41.46
N LEU A 181 -19.30 -9.18 40.75
CA LEU A 181 -18.35 -9.38 39.66
C LEU A 181 -16.95 -9.67 40.20
N ILE A 182 -16.35 -10.76 39.72
CA ILE A 182 -14.99 -11.19 40.04
C ILE A 182 -14.13 -11.23 38.78
N PHE A 183 -12.85 -10.93 38.92
CA PHE A 183 -11.86 -11.02 37.86
C PHE A 183 -10.56 -11.61 38.42
N VAL A 184 -9.70 -12.12 37.53
CA VAL A 184 -8.34 -12.53 37.90
C VAL A 184 -7.41 -11.34 37.70
N GLU A 185 -6.87 -10.80 38.79
CA GLU A 185 -5.83 -9.80 38.75
C GLU A 185 -4.50 -10.46 38.40
N ILE A 186 -3.77 -9.90 37.45
CA ILE A 186 -2.41 -10.33 37.10
C ILE A 186 -1.49 -9.12 37.27
N SER A 187 -0.70 -9.14 38.34
CA SER A 187 0.30 -8.12 38.61
C SER A 187 1.65 -8.51 38.02
N LEU A 188 2.20 -7.60 37.21
CA LEU A 188 3.50 -7.72 36.58
C LEU A 188 4.52 -6.79 37.24
N GLU A 189 5.72 -7.32 37.48
CA GLU A 189 6.86 -6.55 37.97
C GLU A 189 7.73 -6.10 36.78
N ARG A 190 7.96 -4.78 36.65
CA ARG A 190 8.94 -4.24 35.69
C ARG A 190 10.30 -4.92 35.92
N ASP A 191 11.00 -5.22 34.83
CA ASP A 191 12.31 -5.88 34.79
C ASP A 191 12.36 -7.38 35.14
N LYS A 192 11.29 -7.97 35.70
CA LYS A 192 11.21 -9.42 35.94
C LYS A 192 10.27 -10.14 34.99
N ASP A 193 9.10 -9.58 34.76
CA ASP A 193 8.13 -10.09 33.82
C ASP A 193 8.33 -9.39 32.46
N ASP A 194 7.98 -10.06 31.36
CA ASP A 194 7.97 -9.48 30.01
C ASP A 194 6.51 -9.12 29.66
N PRO A 195 6.10 -7.84 29.83
CA PRO A 195 4.71 -7.45 29.60
C PRO A 195 4.26 -7.66 28.16
N GLN A 196 5.19 -7.56 27.20
CA GLN A 196 4.90 -7.73 25.80
C GLN A 196 4.58 -9.19 25.46
N ARG A 197 5.37 -10.15 25.95
CA ARG A 197 5.08 -11.58 25.75
C ARG A 197 3.77 -12.00 26.41
N ILE A 198 3.48 -11.46 27.59
CA ILE A 198 2.24 -11.74 28.31
C ILE A 198 1.04 -11.17 27.54
N PHE A 199 1.15 -9.93 27.06
CA PHE A 199 0.14 -9.31 26.20
C PHE A 199 -0.14 -10.12 24.94
N GLU A 200 0.89 -10.59 24.24
CA GLU A 200 0.74 -11.45 23.04
C GLU A 200 0.03 -12.77 23.36
N SER A 201 0.33 -13.37 24.51
CA SER A 201 -0.28 -14.65 24.93
C SER A 201 -1.75 -14.52 25.34
N LEU A 202 -2.17 -13.37 25.86
CA LEU A 202 -3.53 -13.14 26.33
C LEU A 202 -4.47 -12.70 25.20
N ASN A 203 -3.96 -11.99 24.20
CA ASN A 203 -4.77 -11.50 23.08
C ASN A 203 -5.14 -12.59 22.06
N SER A 204 -4.64 -13.83 22.19
CA SER A 204 -5.01 -14.93 21.28
C SER A 204 -6.43 -15.48 21.51
N THR A 205 -7.16 -15.01 22.53
CA THR A 205 -8.47 -15.56 22.94
C THR A 205 -9.59 -14.50 23.02
N GLY A 206 -9.31 -13.24 22.68
CA GLY A 206 -10.25 -12.10 22.77
C GLY A 206 -10.64 -11.50 21.42
N LEU A 207 -11.20 -10.28 21.42
CA LEU A 207 -11.48 -9.53 20.19
C LEU A 207 -10.15 -9.14 19.53
N ASP A 208 -9.95 -9.59 18.29
CA ASP A 208 -8.67 -9.47 17.60
C ASP A 208 -8.17 -8.01 17.54
N LEU A 209 -6.92 -7.81 17.92
CA LEU A 209 -6.22 -6.55 17.72
C LEU A 209 -5.87 -6.39 16.23
N SER A 210 -5.96 -5.16 15.73
CA SER A 210 -5.43 -4.87 14.39
C SER A 210 -3.92 -5.09 14.36
N GLN A 211 -3.36 -5.38 13.18
CA GLN A 211 -1.90 -5.51 13.04
C GLN A 211 -1.19 -4.22 13.44
N SER A 212 -1.78 -3.07 13.13
CA SER A 212 -1.31 -1.76 13.57
C SER A 212 -1.30 -1.61 15.09
N ASP A 213 -2.30 -2.11 15.82
CA ASP A 213 -2.30 -2.07 17.29
C ASP A 213 -1.16 -2.92 17.84
N LEU A 214 -0.92 -4.11 17.30
CA LEU A 214 0.19 -4.98 17.71
C LEU A 214 1.55 -4.31 17.46
N ILE A 215 1.69 -3.60 16.33
CA ILE A 215 2.92 -2.87 15.99
C ILE A 215 3.10 -1.66 16.92
N ARG A 216 2.05 -0.88 17.20
CA ARG A 216 2.10 0.24 18.17
C ARG A 216 2.55 -0.25 19.54
N ASN A 217 1.93 -1.33 20.02
CA ASN A 217 2.30 -1.98 21.28
C ASN A 217 3.77 -2.41 21.26
N PHE A 218 4.22 -3.04 20.18
CA PHE A 218 5.61 -3.44 20.03
C PHE A 218 6.59 -2.27 20.07
N ILE A 219 6.26 -1.13 19.45
CA ILE A 219 7.14 0.04 19.44
C ILE A 219 7.24 0.67 20.84
N LEU A 220 6.14 0.75 21.57
CA LEU A 220 6.02 1.62 22.76
C LEU A 220 6.16 0.90 24.10
N MET A 221 5.78 -0.39 24.22
CA MET A 221 5.59 -1.04 25.53
C MET A 221 6.86 -1.14 26.39
N ASP A 222 8.05 -1.25 25.78
CA ASP A 222 9.33 -1.34 26.50
C ASP A 222 9.92 0.03 26.87
N LEU A 223 9.28 1.13 26.46
CA LEU A 223 9.79 2.49 26.69
C LEU A 223 9.31 3.02 28.06
N PRO A 224 10.07 3.91 28.72
CA PRO A 224 9.57 4.69 29.85
C PRO A 224 8.38 5.57 29.45
N PRO A 225 7.44 5.92 30.37
CA PRO A 225 6.23 6.69 30.04
C PRO A 225 6.46 8.00 29.29
N LYS A 226 7.53 8.73 29.63
CA LYS A 226 7.89 9.98 28.94
C LYS A 226 8.24 9.74 27.48
N ASP A 227 8.99 8.67 27.19
CA ASP A 227 9.36 8.30 25.83
C ASP A 227 8.19 7.67 25.07
N GLN A 228 7.29 6.95 25.76
CA GLN A 228 6.05 6.45 25.15
C GLN A 228 5.23 7.60 24.57
N ASN A 229 4.95 8.63 25.37
CA ASN A 229 4.16 9.79 24.91
C ASN A 229 4.90 10.54 23.80
N ARG A 230 6.21 10.77 23.96
CA ARG A 230 7.02 11.45 22.94
C ARG A 230 6.97 10.71 21.60
N ILE A 231 7.25 9.41 21.57
CA ILE A 231 7.25 8.62 20.32
C ILE A 231 5.83 8.49 19.77
N PHE A 232 4.82 8.34 20.62
CA PHE A 232 3.43 8.34 20.17
C PHE A 232 3.06 9.65 19.47
N GLU A 233 3.27 10.80 20.11
CA GLU A 233 2.91 12.11 19.56
C GLU A 233 3.73 12.49 18.32
N THR A 234 5.03 12.19 18.30
CA THR A 234 5.94 12.65 17.24
C THR A 234 6.09 11.69 16.06
N ILE A 235 5.78 10.40 16.27
CA ILE A 235 5.91 9.34 15.25
C ILE A 235 4.58 8.70 14.93
N TRP A 236 3.97 8.04 15.91
CA TRP A 236 2.86 7.13 15.64
C TRP A 236 1.54 7.85 15.32
N ASN A 237 1.19 8.88 16.07
CA ASN A 237 -0.02 9.68 15.85
C ASN A 237 -0.03 10.33 14.45
N PRO A 238 1.07 10.93 13.94
CA PRO A 238 1.16 11.34 12.54
C PRO A 238 0.88 10.22 11.53
N ILE A 239 1.35 8.99 11.79
CA ILE A 239 1.08 7.84 10.92
C ILE A 239 -0.41 7.48 10.96
N GLU A 240 -1.04 7.45 12.13
CA GLU A 240 -2.48 7.19 12.29
C GLU A 240 -3.32 8.23 11.55
N GLU A 241 -3.02 9.51 11.71
CA GLU A 241 -3.72 10.61 11.04
C GLU A 241 -3.53 10.61 9.52
N ASN A 242 -2.32 10.28 9.05
CA ASN A 242 -2.03 10.22 7.62
C ASN A 242 -2.66 9.00 6.93
N ALA A 243 -2.78 7.87 7.64
CA ALA A 243 -3.39 6.65 7.13
C ALA A 243 -4.89 6.53 7.45
N LYS A 244 -5.56 7.62 7.82
CA LYS A 244 -7.01 7.67 8.05
C LYS A 244 -7.76 7.99 6.75
N ASP A 245 -8.72 7.15 6.36
CA ASP A 245 -9.65 7.44 5.27
C ASP A 245 -10.66 8.48 5.76
N LEU A 246 -10.66 9.68 5.17
CA LEU A 246 -11.52 10.78 5.62
C LEU A 246 -12.99 10.61 5.21
N ILE A 247 -13.28 9.74 4.24
CA ILE A 247 -14.64 9.46 3.78
C ILE A 247 -15.26 8.36 4.64
N LYS A 248 -14.54 7.23 4.79
CA LYS A 248 -15.00 6.07 5.57
C LYS A 248 -14.75 6.20 7.06
N GLN A 249 -13.93 7.17 7.48
CA GLN A 249 -13.54 7.41 8.87
C GLN A 249 -12.89 6.20 9.55
N ASN A 250 -12.24 5.32 8.78
CA ASN A 250 -11.52 4.15 9.29
C ASN A 250 -9.99 4.28 9.13
N SER A 251 -9.26 3.51 9.93
CA SER A 251 -7.79 3.47 9.92
C SER A 251 -7.29 2.46 8.89
N LEU A 252 -6.33 2.87 8.05
CA LEU A 252 -5.63 2.04 7.07
C LEU A 252 -4.14 1.85 7.44
N VAL A 253 -3.79 2.01 8.73
CA VAL A 253 -2.39 1.89 9.18
C VAL A 253 -1.86 0.47 8.95
N SER A 254 -2.69 -0.56 9.11
CA SER A 254 -2.28 -1.95 8.85
C SER A 254 -1.91 -2.18 7.38
N GLU A 255 -2.69 -1.62 6.46
CA GLU A 255 -2.44 -1.62 5.02
C GLU A 255 -1.19 -0.82 4.67
N TYR A 256 -1.05 0.38 5.23
CA TYR A 256 0.11 1.24 5.02
C TYR A 256 1.42 0.54 5.43
N ILE A 257 1.48 -0.03 6.64
CA ILE A 257 2.68 -0.74 7.09
C ILE A 257 2.97 -1.97 6.23
N ARG A 258 1.93 -2.67 5.75
CA ARG A 258 2.10 -3.78 4.83
C ARG A 258 2.72 -3.33 3.50
N ASP A 259 2.28 -2.19 2.96
CA ASP A 259 2.83 -1.62 1.72
C ASP A 259 4.26 -1.10 1.92
N TYR A 260 4.54 -0.50 3.08
CA TYR A 260 5.89 -0.12 3.51
C TYR A 260 6.84 -1.33 3.55
N LEU A 261 6.43 -2.42 4.21
CA LEU A 261 7.22 -3.64 4.29
C LEU A 261 7.39 -4.30 2.91
N THR A 262 6.38 -4.20 2.04
CA THR A 262 6.45 -4.68 0.66
C THR A 262 7.55 -3.96 -0.12
N LEU A 263 7.59 -2.62 -0.01
CA LEU A 263 8.62 -1.78 -0.61
C LEU A 263 10.02 -2.15 -0.07
N ARG A 264 10.18 -2.24 1.25
CA ARG A 264 11.49 -2.48 1.89
C ARG A 264 12.05 -3.88 1.63
N ASN A 265 11.21 -4.90 1.70
CA ASN A 265 11.68 -6.29 1.71
C ASN A 265 11.54 -7.00 0.35
N LYS A 266 10.89 -6.35 -0.63
CA LYS A 266 10.49 -6.99 -1.91
C LYS A 266 9.73 -8.29 -1.69
N LYS A 267 8.94 -8.34 -0.61
CA LYS A 267 8.11 -9.46 -0.21
C LYS A 267 6.81 -8.91 0.35
N ILE A 268 5.69 -9.43 -0.13
CA ILE A 268 4.36 -9.00 0.30
C ILE A 268 3.97 -9.77 1.57
N PRO A 269 3.82 -9.11 2.72
CA PRO A 269 3.36 -9.76 3.93
C PRO A 269 1.93 -10.27 3.76
N ASN A 270 1.62 -11.42 4.37
CA ASN A 270 0.22 -11.83 4.56
C ASN A 270 -0.45 -10.82 5.52
N LYS A 271 -1.70 -10.43 5.23
CA LYS A 271 -2.46 -9.46 6.04
C LYS A 271 -2.49 -9.78 7.53
N ASN A 272 -2.54 -11.06 7.91
CA ASN A 272 -2.59 -11.47 9.32
C ASN A 272 -1.20 -11.68 9.96
N LYS A 273 -0.12 -11.49 9.20
CA LYS A 273 1.27 -11.70 9.64
C LYS A 273 2.14 -10.45 9.52
N VAL A 274 1.55 -9.29 9.22
CA VAL A 274 2.27 -8.01 9.08
C VAL A 274 3.06 -7.72 10.36
N TYR A 275 2.43 -7.91 11.52
CA TYR A 275 3.10 -7.75 12.82
C TYR A 275 4.30 -8.68 12.98
N THR A 276 4.13 -9.96 12.66
CA THR A 276 5.20 -10.96 12.80
C THR A 276 6.40 -10.63 11.92
N GLU A 277 6.16 -10.18 10.68
CA GLU A 277 7.24 -9.76 9.78
C GLU A 277 7.93 -8.48 10.26
N PHE A 278 7.16 -7.48 10.71
CA PHE A 278 7.70 -6.25 11.31
C PHE A 278 8.62 -6.57 12.51
N LYS A 279 8.15 -7.40 13.45
CA LYS A 279 8.89 -7.81 14.64
C LYS A 279 10.19 -8.55 14.30
N SER A 280 10.16 -9.39 13.27
CA SER A 280 11.35 -10.15 12.83
C SER A 280 12.45 -9.25 12.29
N LEU A 281 12.11 -8.11 11.68
CA LEU A 281 13.08 -7.16 11.11
C LEU A 281 13.64 -6.23 12.19
N TYR A 282 12.81 -5.85 13.16
CA TYR A 282 13.12 -4.82 14.14
C TYR A 282 13.22 -5.35 15.57
N ALA A 283 13.75 -6.56 15.73
CA ALA A 283 13.85 -7.22 17.03
C ALA A 283 14.69 -6.44 18.06
N ASN A 284 15.70 -5.69 17.61
CA ASN A 284 16.55 -4.86 18.48
C ASN A 284 16.13 -3.38 18.47
N LYS A 285 15.28 -3.00 19.42
CA LYS A 285 14.74 -1.64 19.55
C LYS A 285 15.77 -0.58 20.01
N LYS A 286 16.95 -1.00 20.48
CA LYS A 286 18.01 -0.09 20.98
C LYS A 286 18.96 0.39 19.88
N ASP A 287 18.80 -0.11 18.67
CA ASP A 287 19.60 0.29 17.51
C ASP A 287 19.19 1.70 17.05
N GLU A 288 20.16 2.59 16.78
CA GLU A 288 19.88 3.88 16.15
C GLU A 288 19.19 3.70 14.79
N ALA A 289 19.49 2.59 14.09
CA ALA A 289 18.82 2.23 12.84
C ALA A 289 17.30 2.06 13.02
N PHE A 290 16.83 1.58 14.18
CA PHE A 290 15.40 1.42 14.43
C PHE A 290 14.68 2.77 14.53
N GLN A 291 15.28 3.76 15.20
CA GLN A 291 14.72 5.11 15.29
C GLN A 291 14.67 5.79 13.92
N GLN A 292 15.73 5.64 13.12
CA GLN A 292 15.74 6.16 11.75
C GLN A 292 14.65 5.50 10.89
N GLU A 293 14.40 4.21 11.10
CA GLU A 293 13.37 3.50 10.35
C GLU A 293 11.95 3.92 10.74
N LEU A 294 11.69 4.19 12.02
CA LEU A 294 10.42 4.78 12.47
C LEU A 294 10.18 6.15 11.82
N GLU A 295 11.22 6.96 11.68
CA GLU A 295 11.15 8.24 10.96
C GLU A 295 10.87 8.05 9.47
N ASN A 296 11.45 7.02 8.83
CA ASN A 296 11.16 6.68 7.44
C ASN A 296 9.70 6.25 7.25
N ILE A 297 9.18 5.40 8.15
CA ILE A 297 7.76 5.01 8.16
C ILE A 297 6.87 6.24 8.35
N LYS A 298 7.25 7.18 9.21
CA LYS A 298 6.49 8.44 9.33
C LYS A 298 6.55 9.26 8.04
N SER A 299 7.72 9.44 7.44
CA SER A 299 7.91 10.26 6.25
C SER A 299 7.04 9.76 5.08
N LEU A 300 7.09 8.46 4.79
CA LEU A 300 6.32 7.87 3.69
C LEU A 300 4.79 7.88 3.94
N SER A 301 4.34 7.99 5.20
CA SER A 301 2.91 8.06 5.51
C SER A 301 2.26 9.32 4.93
N VAL A 302 3.03 10.41 4.78
CA VAL A 302 2.56 11.67 4.18
C VAL A 302 2.14 11.45 2.72
N HIS A 303 2.90 10.67 1.96
CA HIS A 303 2.53 10.32 0.59
C HIS A 303 1.33 9.37 0.56
N TYR A 304 1.28 8.41 1.49
CA TYR A 304 0.14 7.50 1.60
C TYR A 304 -1.18 8.26 1.81
N LYS A 305 -1.18 9.32 2.63
CA LYS A 305 -2.32 10.23 2.82
C LYS A 305 -2.85 10.79 1.51
N MET A 306 -1.96 11.18 0.60
CA MET A 306 -2.33 11.72 -0.71
C MET A 306 -3.04 10.67 -1.57
N PHE A 307 -2.65 9.40 -1.47
CA PHE A 307 -3.21 8.31 -2.27
C PHE A 307 -4.62 7.93 -1.79
N ILE A 308 -4.80 7.82 -0.47
CA ILE A 308 -6.09 7.45 0.12
C ILE A 308 -7.06 8.65 0.21
N ASN A 309 -6.53 9.88 0.29
CA ASN A 309 -7.30 11.11 0.32
C ASN A 309 -6.83 12.11 -0.77
N PRO A 310 -7.10 11.85 -2.07
CA PRO A 310 -6.69 12.75 -3.16
C PRO A 310 -7.20 14.20 -3.00
N SER A 311 -8.28 14.41 -2.24
CA SER A 311 -8.80 15.73 -1.88
C SER A 311 -7.79 16.63 -1.17
N THR A 312 -6.80 16.05 -0.49
CA THR A 312 -5.73 16.75 0.25
C THR A 312 -4.61 17.27 -0.66
N VAL A 313 -4.57 16.83 -1.92
CA VAL A 313 -3.52 17.21 -2.87
C VAL A 313 -3.81 18.59 -3.44
N LEU A 314 -2.83 19.49 -3.33
CA LEU A 314 -2.96 20.88 -3.78
C LEU A 314 -2.92 21.01 -5.30
N ASP A 315 -2.07 20.22 -5.96
CA ASP A 315 -1.94 20.29 -7.41
C ASP A 315 -3.14 19.65 -8.12
N PRO A 316 -3.88 20.38 -8.97
CA PRO A 316 -5.06 19.84 -9.64
C PRO A 316 -4.76 18.68 -10.60
N GLY A 317 -3.57 18.68 -11.23
CA GLY A 317 -3.15 17.63 -12.16
C GLY A 317 -2.91 16.31 -11.44
N ILE A 318 -2.05 16.33 -10.42
CA ILE A 318 -1.75 15.15 -9.59
C ILE A 318 -3.02 14.68 -8.86
N LYS A 319 -3.80 15.61 -8.30
CA LYS A 319 -5.07 15.31 -7.62
C LYS A 319 -6.01 14.52 -8.53
N LYS A 320 -6.18 14.95 -9.78
CA LYS A 320 -7.04 14.29 -10.75
C LYS A 320 -6.59 12.85 -11.03
N GLU A 321 -5.30 12.65 -11.28
CA GLU A 321 -4.79 11.30 -11.59
C GLU A 321 -4.82 10.37 -10.36
N LEU A 322 -4.59 10.89 -9.15
CA LEU A 322 -4.74 10.12 -7.91
C LEU A 322 -6.20 9.80 -7.59
N ASP A 323 -7.15 10.70 -7.89
CA ASP A 323 -8.58 10.42 -7.78
C ASP A 323 -8.98 9.22 -8.63
N TYR A 324 -8.47 9.13 -9.86
CA TYR A 324 -8.70 7.98 -10.72
C TYR A 324 -8.06 6.69 -10.20
N ILE A 325 -6.81 6.75 -9.74
CA ILE A 325 -6.13 5.59 -9.11
C ILE A 325 -6.92 5.08 -7.90
N ASN A 326 -7.41 5.98 -7.06
CA ASN A 326 -8.19 5.66 -5.87
C ASN A 326 -9.56 5.06 -6.23
N ARG A 327 -10.31 5.69 -7.15
CA ARG A 327 -11.61 5.21 -7.64
C ARG A 327 -11.54 3.84 -8.31
N LEU A 328 -10.44 3.56 -9.00
CA LEU A 328 -10.17 2.26 -9.62
C LEU A 328 -9.60 1.24 -8.63
N GLU A 329 -9.32 1.63 -7.39
CA GLU A 329 -8.70 0.82 -6.34
C GLU A 329 -7.39 0.15 -6.79
N ILE A 330 -6.53 0.92 -7.48
CA ILE A 330 -5.19 0.45 -7.88
C ILE A 330 -4.22 0.50 -6.69
N ASN A 331 -4.66 0.03 -5.52
CA ASN A 331 -3.93 0.06 -4.26
C ASN A 331 -2.64 -0.78 -4.33
N VAL A 332 -2.62 -1.78 -5.22
CA VAL A 332 -1.43 -2.62 -5.49
C VAL A 332 -0.24 -1.83 -6.04
N ALA A 333 -0.45 -0.62 -6.56
CA ALA A 333 0.60 0.27 -7.01
C ALA A 333 1.17 1.15 -5.88
N TYR A 334 0.55 1.19 -4.70
CA TYR A 334 0.99 2.08 -3.60
C TYR A 334 2.42 1.84 -3.14
N PRO A 335 2.94 0.60 -2.98
CA PRO A 335 4.35 0.40 -2.65
C PRO A 335 5.31 1.05 -3.65
N PHE A 336 5.00 0.95 -4.95
CA PHE A 336 5.76 1.63 -6.01
C PHE A 336 5.61 3.15 -5.92
N LEU A 337 4.37 3.63 -5.77
CA LEU A 337 4.07 5.06 -5.71
C LEU A 337 4.65 5.76 -4.49
N LEU A 338 4.76 5.10 -3.34
CA LEU A 338 5.41 5.65 -2.14
C LEU A 338 6.82 6.14 -2.47
N GLN A 339 7.58 5.32 -3.19
CA GLN A 339 8.95 5.66 -3.60
C GLN A 339 8.98 6.70 -4.73
N VAL A 340 8.06 6.63 -5.68
CA VAL A 340 7.94 7.63 -6.76
C VAL A 340 7.60 9.02 -6.23
N PHE A 341 6.72 9.11 -5.23
CA PHE A 341 6.39 10.39 -4.59
C PHE A 341 7.51 10.90 -3.70
N GLU A 342 8.26 10.01 -3.04
CA GLU A 342 9.49 10.39 -2.33
C GLU A 342 10.53 10.96 -3.30
N ASP A 343 10.72 10.34 -4.48
CA ASP A 343 11.62 10.84 -5.53
C ASP A 343 11.17 12.20 -6.09
N ALA A 344 9.85 12.41 -6.24
CA ALA A 344 9.29 13.71 -6.61
C ALA A 344 9.55 14.78 -5.53
N GLU A 345 9.31 14.47 -4.25
CA GLU A 345 9.58 15.39 -3.12
C GLU A 345 11.08 15.70 -2.99
N ASN A 346 11.93 14.75 -3.35
CA ASN A 346 13.37 14.94 -3.37
C ASN A 346 13.85 15.71 -4.62
N GLY A 347 12.99 15.98 -5.60
CA GLY A 347 13.36 16.69 -6.83
C GLY A 347 14.17 15.83 -7.81
N LEU A 348 14.00 14.51 -7.75
CA LEU A 348 14.53 13.54 -8.71
C LEU A 348 13.56 13.30 -9.87
N LEU A 349 12.29 13.61 -9.67
CA LEU A 349 11.21 13.45 -10.64
C LEU A 349 10.49 14.78 -10.83
N SER A 350 10.34 15.22 -12.09
CA SER A 350 9.54 16.41 -12.39
C SER A 350 8.04 16.15 -12.15
N LYS A 351 7.29 17.21 -11.90
CA LYS A 351 5.84 17.13 -11.74
C LYS A 351 5.15 16.59 -12.99
N GLU A 352 5.59 17.04 -14.17
CA GLU A 352 5.06 16.60 -15.45
C GLU A 352 5.27 15.10 -15.62
N ASP A 353 6.46 14.60 -15.28
CA ASP A 353 6.79 13.18 -15.33
C ASP A 353 6.01 12.36 -14.31
N LEU A 354 5.79 12.89 -13.10
CA LEU A 354 4.92 12.25 -12.12
C LEU A 354 3.52 12.03 -12.68
N ILE A 355 2.92 13.05 -13.30
CA ILE A 355 1.61 12.94 -13.97
C ILE A 355 1.67 11.89 -15.09
N ARG A 356 2.74 11.88 -15.89
CA ARG A 356 2.93 10.88 -16.96
C ARG A 356 3.02 9.46 -16.39
N VAL A 357 3.73 9.24 -15.29
CA VAL A 357 3.84 7.94 -14.60
C VAL A 357 2.47 7.50 -14.05
N LEU A 358 1.71 8.40 -13.43
CA LEU A 358 0.36 8.09 -12.91
C LEU A 358 -0.58 7.67 -14.04
N LYS A 359 -0.54 8.37 -15.19
CA LYS A 359 -1.32 8.01 -16.39
C LYS A 359 -0.88 6.67 -16.98
N LEU A 360 0.42 6.40 -17.00
CA LEU A 360 0.96 5.12 -17.48
C LEU A 360 0.48 3.94 -16.64
N ILE A 361 0.48 4.07 -15.31
CA ILE A 361 -0.05 3.06 -14.38
C ILE A 361 -1.54 2.81 -14.65
N GLN A 362 -2.32 3.88 -14.81
CA GLN A 362 -3.74 3.77 -15.15
C GLN A 362 -3.94 3.07 -16.50
N SER A 363 -3.22 3.49 -17.55
CA SER A 363 -3.29 2.87 -18.88
C SER A 363 -2.94 1.38 -18.83
N TYR A 364 -1.85 1.02 -18.14
CA TYR A 364 -1.40 -0.35 -17.97
C TYR A 364 -2.47 -1.22 -17.30
N VAL A 365 -3.01 -0.78 -16.16
CA VAL A 365 -4.04 -1.52 -15.42
C VAL A 365 -5.34 -1.59 -16.21
N TRP A 366 -5.72 -0.51 -16.89
CA TRP A 366 -6.98 -0.44 -17.61
C TRP A 366 -7.00 -1.29 -18.87
N ARG A 367 -5.92 -1.27 -19.66
CA ARG A 367 -5.76 -2.17 -20.81
C ARG A 367 -5.80 -3.63 -20.39
N ARG A 368 -5.15 -3.98 -19.27
CA ARG A 368 -5.23 -5.34 -18.70
C ARG A 368 -6.65 -5.71 -18.29
N PHE A 369 -7.38 -4.79 -17.67
CA PHE A 369 -8.79 -5.00 -17.33
C PHE A 369 -9.64 -5.26 -18.58
N ILE A 370 -9.48 -4.46 -19.65
CA ILE A 370 -10.22 -4.63 -20.91
C ILE A 370 -9.91 -5.97 -21.56
N VAL A 371 -8.65 -6.39 -21.63
CA VAL A 371 -8.25 -7.70 -22.19
C VAL A 371 -8.63 -8.88 -21.28
N GLY A 372 -8.94 -8.64 -20.01
CA GLY A 372 -9.35 -9.68 -19.06
C GLY A 372 -8.17 -10.41 -18.41
N LEU A 373 -7.01 -9.77 -18.29
CA LEU A 373 -5.84 -10.35 -17.65
C LEU A 373 -6.01 -10.40 -16.11
N PRO A 374 -5.58 -11.48 -15.42
CA PRO A 374 -5.72 -11.63 -13.97
C PRO A 374 -5.02 -10.52 -13.18
N THR A 375 -5.61 -10.06 -12.08
CA THR A 375 -5.02 -8.99 -11.24
C THR A 375 -3.89 -9.48 -10.33
N ASN A 376 -3.77 -10.79 -10.10
CA ASN A 376 -2.80 -11.38 -9.16
C ASN A 376 -1.34 -11.02 -9.50
N ALA A 377 -1.01 -10.89 -10.78
CA ALA A 377 0.33 -10.52 -11.23
C ALA A 377 0.73 -9.08 -10.86
N LEU A 378 -0.23 -8.16 -10.71
CA LEU A 378 0.04 -6.73 -10.47
C LEU A 378 0.84 -6.50 -9.19
N ASN A 379 0.53 -7.27 -8.15
CA ASN A 379 1.23 -7.20 -6.87
C ASN A 379 2.75 -7.42 -7.02
N LYS A 380 3.16 -8.48 -7.72
CA LYS A 380 4.58 -8.81 -7.96
C LYS A 380 5.23 -7.78 -8.90
N ILE A 381 4.48 -7.30 -9.89
CA ILE A 381 4.96 -6.31 -10.87
C ILE A 381 5.26 -4.99 -10.17
N PHE A 382 4.29 -4.36 -9.49
CA PHE A 382 4.53 -3.08 -8.83
C PHE A 382 5.55 -3.17 -7.68
N MET A 383 5.59 -4.29 -6.94
CA MET A 383 6.62 -4.51 -5.92
C MET A 383 8.05 -4.48 -6.49
N THR A 384 8.25 -4.97 -7.72
CA THR A 384 9.59 -5.05 -8.34
C THR A 384 9.89 -3.91 -9.30
N LEU A 385 8.85 -3.22 -9.79
CA LEU A 385 8.94 -2.18 -10.82
C LEU A 385 9.93 -1.06 -10.46
N TYR A 386 9.97 -0.64 -9.18
CA TYR A 386 10.89 0.42 -8.76
C TYR A 386 12.37 0.06 -9.02
N SER A 387 12.73 -1.22 -8.92
CA SER A 387 14.12 -1.64 -9.18
C SER A 387 14.55 -1.55 -10.65
N GLU A 388 13.62 -1.27 -11.55
CA GLU A 388 13.86 -1.07 -12.98
C GLU A 388 13.84 0.42 -13.38
N VAL A 389 13.56 1.32 -12.42
CA VAL A 389 13.52 2.77 -12.64
C VAL A 389 14.94 3.31 -12.83
N ASP A 390 15.09 4.11 -13.88
CA ASP A 390 16.27 4.94 -14.10
C ASP A 390 15.88 6.40 -13.88
N VAL A 391 16.46 7.04 -12.87
CA VAL A 391 16.09 8.40 -12.46
C VAL A 391 16.35 9.43 -13.59
N GLU A 392 17.30 9.16 -14.50
CA GLU A 392 17.59 10.03 -15.65
C GLU A 392 16.50 9.96 -16.73
N GLU A 393 15.90 8.78 -16.90
CA GLU A 393 14.87 8.48 -17.88
C GLU A 393 13.62 7.97 -17.12
N TYR A 394 13.14 8.75 -16.15
CA TYR A 394 12.20 8.24 -15.15
C TYR A 394 10.94 7.65 -15.77
N TYR A 395 10.27 8.42 -16.64
CA TYR A 395 9.09 7.94 -17.36
C TYR A 395 9.41 6.77 -18.31
N ASP A 396 10.43 6.93 -19.16
CA ASP A 396 10.78 5.95 -20.19
C ASP A 396 11.23 4.62 -19.60
N SER A 397 11.96 4.63 -18.47
CA SER A 397 12.39 3.42 -17.79
C SER A 397 11.22 2.63 -17.20
N VAL A 398 10.26 3.31 -16.57
CA VAL A 398 9.01 2.69 -16.10
C VAL A 398 8.22 2.12 -17.27
N ALA A 399 8.08 2.88 -18.36
CA ALA A 399 7.41 2.42 -19.57
C ALA A 399 8.08 1.18 -20.16
N LYS A 400 9.40 1.21 -20.38
CA LYS A 400 10.20 0.07 -20.87
C LYS A 400 10.02 -1.15 -19.97
N ALA A 401 10.05 -0.98 -18.64
CA ALA A 401 9.88 -2.06 -17.68
C ALA A 401 8.50 -2.73 -17.78
N LEU A 402 7.44 -1.95 -17.98
CA LEU A 402 6.08 -2.47 -18.15
C LEU A 402 5.85 -3.12 -19.52
N ILE A 403 6.36 -2.54 -20.62
CA ILE A 403 6.24 -3.11 -21.97
C ILE A 403 6.97 -4.45 -22.07
N LYS A 404 8.13 -4.58 -21.41
CA LYS A 404 8.91 -5.82 -21.39
C LYS A 404 8.23 -6.98 -20.66
N LYS A 405 7.19 -6.73 -19.86
CA LYS A 405 6.47 -7.82 -19.20
C LYS A 405 5.76 -8.70 -20.23
N LYS A 406 5.74 -10.01 -19.99
CA LYS A 406 5.13 -11.03 -20.87
C LYS A 406 4.02 -11.79 -20.11
N GLY A 407 3.30 -12.66 -20.83
CA GLY A 407 2.26 -13.53 -20.25
C GLY A 407 1.18 -12.75 -19.48
N SER A 408 0.86 -13.21 -18.27
CA SER A 408 -0.15 -12.60 -17.39
C SER A 408 0.19 -11.16 -16.97
N GLY A 409 1.47 -10.77 -17.02
CA GLY A 409 1.98 -9.45 -16.66
C GLY A 409 2.10 -8.47 -17.83
N ARG A 410 1.82 -8.87 -19.07
CA ARG A 410 2.07 -8.05 -20.26
C ARG A 410 1.30 -6.73 -20.28
N PHE A 411 1.86 -5.72 -20.94
CA PHE A 411 1.16 -4.48 -21.31
C PHE A 411 0.40 -4.72 -22.63
N PRO A 412 -0.94 -4.73 -22.65
CA PRO A 412 -1.66 -5.05 -23.88
C PRO A 412 -1.50 -3.97 -24.97
N THR A 413 -1.24 -4.44 -26.18
CA THR A 413 -1.06 -3.58 -27.37
C THR A 413 -2.37 -2.94 -27.80
N ASP A 414 -2.30 -2.01 -28.76
CA ASP A 414 -3.48 -1.37 -29.32
C ASP A 414 -4.41 -2.38 -30.01
N GLU A 415 -3.85 -3.39 -30.70
CA GLU A 415 -4.64 -4.44 -31.34
C GLU A 415 -5.29 -5.38 -30.30
N ASP A 416 -4.58 -5.74 -29.22
CA ASP A 416 -5.20 -6.50 -28.11
C ASP A 416 -6.41 -5.75 -27.54
N ALA A 417 -6.25 -4.45 -27.30
CA ALA A 417 -7.31 -3.61 -26.77
C ALA A 417 -8.48 -3.48 -27.76
N LYS A 418 -8.21 -3.42 -29.07
CA LYS A 418 -9.22 -3.32 -30.12
C LYS A 418 -10.16 -4.52 -30.12
N THR A 419 -9.58 -5.72 -30.18
CA THR A 419 -10.34 -6.97 -30.20
C THR A 419 -11.13 -7.13 -28.91
N ALA A 420 -10.48 -6.94 -27.76
CA ALA A 420 -11.13 -7.10 -26.47
C ALA A 420 -12.25 -6.09 -26.23
N LEU A 421 -12.05 -4.82 -26.57
CA LEU A 421 -13.05 -3.76 -26.36
C LEU A 421 -14.31 -3.99 -27.20
N ARG A 422 -14.19 -4.60 -28.38
CA ARG A 422 -15.32 -4.94 -29.25
C ARG A 422 -16.25 -5.98 -28.63
N ASP A 423 -15.68 -7.03 -28.03
CA ASP A 423 -16.44 -8.21 -27.60
C ASP A 423 -16.73 -8.25 -26.09
N LYS A 424 -16.07 -7.42 -25.27
CA LYS A 424 -16.24 -7.45 -23.81
C LYS A 424 -17.62 -6.97 -23.36
N ASP A 425 -18.26 -7.75 -22.48
CA ASP A 425 -19.42 -7.30 -21.71
C ASP A 425 -18.97 -6.22 -20.72
N LEU A 426 -19.31 -4.97 -21.01
CA LEU A 426 -19.00 -3.81 -20.17
C LEU A 426 -20.17 -3.41 -19.27
N TYR A 427 -21.40 -3.74 -19.68
CA TYR A 427 -22.59 -3.42 -18.91
C TYR A 427 -22.60 -4.15 -17.57
N ASN A 428 -22.23 -5.43 -17.52
CA ASN A 428 -22.26 -6.24 -16.30
C ASN A 428 -20.97 -6.16 -15.47
N THR A 429 -20.04 -5.27 -15.82
CA THR A 429 -18.84 -5.03 -15.00
C THR A 429 -19.18 -4.27 -13.72
N GLN A 430 -18.25 -4.25 -12.75
CA GLN A 430 -18.44 -3.51 -11.51
C GLN A 430 -18.81 -2.04 -11.79
N PRO A 431 -19.84 -1.48 -11.11
CA PRO A 431 -20.34 -0.13 -11.42
C PRO A 431 -19.26 0.96 -11.45
N LYS A 432 -18.28 0.90 -10.54
CA LYS A 432 -17.15 1.85 -10.52
C LYS A 432 -16.34 1.85 -11.82
N ASN A 433 -16.08 0.67 -12.38
CA ASN A 433 -15.27 0.49 -13.58
C ASN A 433 -16.03 0.99 -14.81
N ARG A 434 -17.31 0.63 -14.88
CA ARG A 434 -18.21 1.04 -15.94
C ARG A 434 -18.40 2.56 -15.95
N ASN A 435 -18.67 3.16 -14.80
CA ASN A 435 -18.87 4.62 -14.69
C ASN A 435 -17.59 5.38 -15.04
N TYR A 436 -16.42 4.91 -14.57
CA TYR A 436 -15.13 5.49 -14.94
C TYR A 436 -14.91 5.46 -16.46
N LEU A 437 -15.17 4.32 -17.12
CA LEU A 437 -15.01 4.21 -18.58
C LEU A 437 -15.82 5.28 -19.34
N PHE A 438 -17.11 5.38 -19.03
CA PHE A 438 -18.00 6.32 -19.73
C PHE A 438 -17.71 7.78 -19.38
N GLU A 439 -17.35 8.08 -18.12
CA GLU A 439 -16.92 9.42 -17.71
C GLU A 439 -15.69 9.88 -18.50
N MET A 440 -14.69 9.00 -18.61
CA MET A 440 -13.45 9.30 -19.33
C MET A 440 -13.68 9.46 -20.84
N LEU A 441 -14.50 8.59 -21.44
CA LEU A 441 -14.86 8.70 -22.86
C LEU A 441 -15.65 9.98 -23.15
N GLU A 442 -16.59 10.35 -22.30
CA GLU A 442 -17.43 11.54 -22.48
C GLU A 442 -16.62 12.83 -22.29
N ASN A 443 -15.77 12.89 -21.27
CA ASN A 443 -15.02 14.10 -20.89
C ASN A 443 -13.67 14.23 -21.59
N TYR A 444 -13.25 13.27 -22.41
CA TYR A 444 -11.99 13.38 -23.15
C TYR A 444 -12.01 14.58 -24.12
N ASN A 445 -11.05 15.50 -23.91
CA ASN A 445 -10.92 16.76 -24.63
C ASN A 445 -12.20 17.62 -24.63
N ASN A 446 -13.04 17.46 -23.60
CA ASN A 446 -14.25 18.27 -23.42
C ASN A 446 -13.96 19.40 -22.41
N ARG A 447 -14.10 20.66 -22.85
CA ARG A 447 -13.92 21.84 -21.98
C ARG A 447 -15.13 22.07 -21.09
N GLU A 448 -16.31 21.64 -21.51
CA GLU A 448 -17.55 21.69 -20.75
C GLU A 448 -17.71 20.35 -20.02
N PHE A 449 -17.18 20.26 -18.81
CA PHE A 449 -17.20 19.02 -18.04
C PHE A 449 -18.63 18.52 -17.83
N VAL A 450 -18.89 17.28 -18.24
CA VAL A 450 -20.15 16.58 -18.04
C VAL A 450 -20.02 15.72 -16.78
N ASN A 451 -20.77 16.06 -15.74
CA ASN A 451 -20.87 15.24 -14.55
C ASN A 451 -21.76 14.02 -14.81
N THR A 452 -21.14 12.91 -15.22
CA THR A 452 -21.82 11.64 -15.52
C THR A 452 -22.28 10.88 -14.27
N ASN A 453 -21.94 11.35 -13.06
CA ASN A 453 -22.34 10.74 -11.79
C ASN A 453 -23.69 11.27 -11.27
N GLN A 454 -24.38 12.13 -12.03
CA GLN A 454 -25.75 12.54 -11.71
C GLN A 454 -26.72 11.37 -11.88
N GLU A 455 -27.63 11.17 -10.93
CA GLU A 455 -28.62 10.08 -10.95
C GLU A 455 -29.45 10.03 -12.25
N GLN A 456 -29.63 11.18 -12.91
CA GLN A 456 -30.39 11.28 -14.15
C GLN A 456 -29.64 10.66 -15.34
N ILE A 457 -28.30 10.77 -15.38
CA ILE A 457 -27.50 10.22 -16.47
C ILE A 457 -27.22 8.75 -16.19
N THR A 458 -27.87 7.89 -16.95
CA THR A 458 -27.72 6.44 -16.85
C THR A 458 -27.15 5.86 -18.14
N ILE A 459 -26.72 4.60 -18.08
CA ILE A 459 -26.29 3.87 -19.27
C ILE A 459 -27.53 3.38 -20.00
N GLU A 460 -27.59 3.73 -21.29
CA GLU A 460 -28.66 3.38 -22.21
C GLU A 460 -28.16 2.39 -23.27
N HIS A 461 -29.04 1.47 -23.63
CA HIS A 461 -28.85 0.50 -24.70
C HIS A 461 -29.45 1.03 -25.99
N ILE A 462 -28.63 1.25 -27.02
CA ILE A 462 -29.11 1.75 -28.31
C ILE A 462 -30.07 0.73 -28.93
N PHE A 463 -29.58 -0.50 -29.14
CA PHE A 463 -30.42 -1.69 -29.27
C PHE A 463 -30.79 -2.19 -27.86
N PRO A 464 -32.07 -2.07 -27.45
CA PRO A 464 -32.51 -2.35 -26.08
C PRO A 464 -32.49 -3.85 -25.73
N GLN A 465 -32.48 -4.16 -24.44
CA GLN A 465 -32.53 -5.55 -23.94
C GLN A 465 -33.85 -6.25 -24.28
N HIS A 466 -34.94 -5.49 -24.35
CA HIS A 466 -36.28 -5.97 -24.71
C HIS A 466 -36.79 -5.21 -25.95
N PRO A 467 -36.24 -5.44 -27.15
CA PRO A 467 -36.59 -4.67 -28.34
C PRO A 467 -38.07 -4.82 -28.68
N SER A 468 -38.69 -3.68 -29.03
CA SER A 468 -40.04 -3.68 -29.60
C SER A 468 -40.08 -4.35 -30.97
N ASP A 469 -41.28 -4.79 -31.39
CA ASP A 469 -41.48 -5.52 -32.65
C ASP A 469 -40.99 -4.76 -33.89
N ARG A 470 -40.91 -3.41 -33.81
CA ARG A 470 -40.43 -2.53 -34.88
C ARG A 470 -38.96 -2.77 -35.25
N TRP A 471 -38.14 -3.27 -34.32
CA TRP A 471 -36.75 -3.62 -34.61
C TRP A 471 -36.60 -4.75 -35.64
N ASN A 472 -37.61 -5.62 -35.79
CA ASN A 472 -37.61 -6.66 -36.83
C ASN A 472 -37.78 -6.08 -38.25
N ALA A 473 -38.29 -4.85 -38.38
CA ALA A 473 -38.41 -4.15 -39.65
C ALA A 473 -37.14 -3.32 -39.95
N ASP A 474 -36.46 -2.83 -38.91
CA ASP A 474 -35.27 -1.98 -39.02
C ASP A 474 -33.97 -2.79 -39.25
N LEU A 475 -33.97 -4.09 -38.97
CA LEU A 475 -32.80 -4.98 -39.04
C LEU A 475 -33.09 -6.25 -39.83
N THR A 476 -32.05 -6.83 -40.43
CA THR A 476 -32.12 -8.21 -40.93
C THR A 476 -32.18 -9.21 -39.75
N ALA A 477 -32.70 -10.41 -39.99
CA ALA A 477 -32.78 -11.45 -38.95
C ALA A 477 -31.40 -11.81 -38.37
N GLU A 478 -30.36 -11.81 -39.20
CA GLU A 478 -28.98 -12.08 -38.79
C GLU A 478 -28.42 -10.97 -37.88
N GLU A 479 -28.64 -9.71 -38.25
CA GLU A 479 -28.21 -8.57 -37.43
C GLU A 479 -28.94 -8.52 -36.09
N PHE A 480 -30.25 -8.82 -36.08
CA PHE A 480 -31.04 -8.85 -34.85
C PHE A 480 -30.48 -9.90 -33.86
N VAL A 481 -30.14 -11.10 -34.34
CA VAL A 481 -29.52 -12.15 -33.52
C VAL A 481 -28.14 -11.70 -33.04
N ALA A 482 -27.32 -11.12 -33.93
CA ALA A 482 -25.99 -10.62 -33.56
C ALA A 482 -26.05 -9.55 -32.46
N PHE A 483 -26.98 -8.60 -32.55
CA PHE A 483 -27.18 -7.61 -31.49
C PHE A 483 -27.63 -8.24 -30.18
N LYS A 484 -28.58 -9.17 -30.23
CA LYS A 484 -29.15 -9.80 -29.03
C LYS A 484 -28.14 -10.70 -28.30
N GLU A 485 -27.35 -11.47 -29.04
CA GLU A 485 -26.48 -12.51 -28.46
C GLU A 485 -25.03 -12.05 -28.26
N LYS A 486 -24.51 -11.18 -29.15
CA LYS A 486 -23.08 -10.80 -29.14
C LYS A 486 -22.86 -9.35 -28.75
N HIS A 487 -23.63 -8.40 -29.29
CA HIS A 487 -23.30 -6.97 -29.17
C HIS A 487 -24.07 -6.23 -28.07
N LEU A 488 -25.04 -6.87 -27.41
CA LEU A 488 -25.98 -6.22 -26.49
C LEU A 488 -25.29 -5.36 -25.41
N ASN A 489 -24.31 -5.93 -24.72
CA ASN A 489 -23.64 -5.31 -23.58
C ASN A 489 -22.23 -4.76 -23.91
N THR A 490 -21.93 -4.60 -25.20
CA THR A 490 -20.62 -4.15 -25.69
C THR A 490 -20.57 -2.64 -25.86
N ILE A 491 -19.36 -2.06 -25.88
CA ILE A 491 -19.19 -0.60 -25.91
C ILE A 491 -19.93 0.08 -27.08
N GLY A 492 -19.99 -0.58 -28.24
CA GLY A 492 -20.61 -0.05 -29.45
C GLY A 492 -22.11 0.14 -29.31
N ASN A 493 -22.79 -0.65 -28.47
CA ASN A 493 -24.25 -0.57 -28.25
C ASN A 493 -24.63 0.24 -27.00
N LEU A 494 -23.67 0.61 -26.17
CA LEU A 494 -23.90 1.34 -24.92
C LEU A 494 -23.62 2.84 -25.09
N THR A 495 -24.44 3.67 -24.45
CA THR A 495 -24.25 5.11 -24.39
C THR A 495 -24.71 5.70 -23.06
N LEU A 496 -24.53 7.00 -22.86
CA LEU A 496 -25.09 7.73 -21.72
C LEU A 496 -26.38 8.46 -22.14
N SER A 497 -27.39 8.45 -21.27
CA SER A 497 -28.64 9.17 -21.51
C SER A 497 -29.30 9.64 -20.20
N GLY A 498 -29.75 10.89 -20.20
CA GLY A 498 -30.66 11.44 -19.19
C GLY A 498 -32.11 10.98 -19.34
N ASN A 499 -32.44 10.38 -20.50
CA ASN A 499 -33.80 10.08 -20.92
C ASN A 499 -34.04 8.57 -21.09
N ASN A 500 -33.19 7.73 -20.50
CA ASN A 500 -33.22 6.26 -20.64
C ASN A 500 -34.64 5.69 -20.42
N GLY A 501 -35.32 6.10 -19.33
CA GLY A 501 -36.68 5.65 -19.04
C GLY A 501 -37.73 6.03 -20.10
N ALA A 502 -37.53 7.13 -20.83
CA ALA A 502 -38.42 7.55 -21.91
C ALA A 502 -38.11 6.84 -23.24
N LEU A 503 -36.83 6.66 -23.55
CA LEU A 503 -36.35 5.97 -24.76
C LEU A 503 -36.74 4.48 -24.73
N GLY A 504 -36.46 3.81 -23.61
CA GLY A 504 -36.86 2.44 -23.33
C GLY A 504 -36.61 1.46 -24.48
N ASN A 505 -37.66 0.74 -24.89
CA ASN A 505 -37.59 -0.36 -25.86
C ASN A 505 -37.89 0.05 -27.32
N LYS A 506 -37.97 1.36 -27.58
CA LYS A 506 -38.36 1.93 -28.89
C LYS A 506 -37.36 1.62 -29.99
N SER A 507 -37.80 1.73 -31.24
CA SER A 507 -36.92 1.56 -32.42
C SER A 507 -35.87 2.67 -32.48
N PHE A 508 -34.79 2.46 -33.24
CA PHE A 508 -33.72 3.47 -33.32
C PHE A 508 -34.24 4.84 -33.80
N SER A 509 -35.08 4.84 -34.84
CA SER A 509 -35.67 6.06 -35.40
C SER A 509 -36.54 6.80 -34.37
N GLU A 510 -37.34 6.06 -33.60
CA GLU A 510 -38.13 6.62 -32.51
C GLU A 510 -37.26 7.21 -31.40
N LYS A 511 -36.18 6.51 -31.00
CA LYS A 511 -35.22 7.01 -30.00
C LYS A 511 -34.46 8.23 -30.49
N LYS A 512 -34.14 8.31 -31.79
CA LYS A 512 -33.40 9.44 -32.38
C LYS A 512 -34.24 10.73 -32.39
N GLU A 513 -35.49 10.64 -32.81
CA GLU A 513 -36.36 11.81 -33.07
C GLU A 513 -37.31 12.16 -31.90
N MET A 514 -37.24 11.45 -30.77
CA MET A 514 -38.17 11.62 -29.65
C MET A 514 -38.24 13.06 -29.13
N ASN A 515 -39.44 13.64 -29.14
CA ASN A 515 -39.70 14.98 -28.58
C ASN A 515 -41.12 15.07 -28.00
N VAL A 516 -41.37 14.35 -26.91
CA VAL A 516 -42.69 14.36 -26.26
C VAL A 516 -42.85 15.64 -25.45
N ALA A 517 -43.96 16.36 -25.67
CA ALA A 517 -44.29 17.60 -24.97
C ALA A 517 -43.20 18.69 -25.03
N GLY A 518 -42.39 18.72 -26.10
CA GLY A 518 -41.29 19.68 -26.24
C GLY A 518 -40.06 19.39 -25.37
N SER A 519 -39.94 18.16 -24.83
CA SER A 519 -38.89 17.79 -23.88
C SER A 519 -37.55 17.38 -24.53
N GLU A 520 -37.44 17.41 -25.86
CA GLU A 520 -36.16 17.21 -26.58
C GLU A 520 -35.38 15.94 -26.14
N GLN A 521 -36.07 14.80 -26.06
CA GLN A 521 -35.55 13.61 -25.38
C GLN A 521 -34.62 12.75 -26.24
N GLY A 522 -34.80 12.78 -27.56
CA GLY A 522 -34.13 11.89 -28.50
C GLY A 522 -32.64 12.18 -28.70
N TYR A 523 -31.92 11.22 -29.28
CA TYR A 523 -30.47 11.35 -29.51
C TYR A 523 -30.11 12.60 -30.30
N ARG A 524 -30.97 13.05 -31.21
CA ARG A 524 -30.80 14.28 -32.01
C ARG A 524 -30.55 15.52 -31.15
N TYR A 525 -31.19 15.59 -29.98
CA TYR A 525 -31.11 16.71 -29.05
C TYR A 525 -30.05 16.54 -27.96
N SER A 526 -29.49 15.34 -27.81
CA SER A 526 -28.52 15.05 -26.75
C SER A 526 -27.26 15.92 -26.86
N ARG A 527 -26.73 16.41 -25.74
CA ARG A 527 -25.49 17.21 -25.72
C ARG A 527 -24.23 16.38 -25.47
N LEU A 528 -24.39 15.08 -25.27
CA LEU A 528 -23.33 14.16 -24.92
C LEU A 528 -22.52 13.75 -26.15
N TRP A 529 -21.19 13.70 -26.01
CA TRP A 529 -20.28 13.26 -27.07
C TRP A 529 -20.59 11.83 -27.50
N LEU A 530 -20.87 10.92 -26.55
CA LEU A 530 -21.20 9.52 -26.83
C LEU A 530 -22.43 9.33 -27.73
N ASN A 531 -23.29 10.36 -27.83
CA ASN A 531 -24.48 10.38 -28.67
C ASN A 531 -24.29 11.14 -30.00
N SER A 532 -23.15 11.82 -30.21
CA SER A 532 -22.91 12.66 -31.39
C SER A 532 -23.03 11.89 -32.72
N TYR A 533 -22.43 10.70 -32.80
CA TYR A 533 -22.54 9.82 -33.96
C TYR A 533 -23.98 9.30 -34.19
N LEU A 534 -24.75 9.09 -33.11
CA LEU A 534 -26.14 8.62 -33.24
C LEU A 534 -27.04 9.68 -33.90
N LYS A 535 -26.63 10.95 -33.92
CA LYS A 535 -27.36 12.02 -34.62
C LYS A 535 -27.18 11.96 -36.13
N SER A 536 -26.02 11.51 -36.60
CA SER A 536 -25.64 11.56 -38.02
C SER A 536 -26.12 10.36 -38.82
N ILE A 537 -26.55 9.27 -38.17
CA ILE A 537 -27.01 8.04 -38.82
C ILE A 537 -28.53 7.90 -38.74
N ASP A 538 -29.15 7.25 -39.72
CA ASP A 538 -30.61 7.08 -39.77
C ASP A 538 -31.10 5.68 -39.36
N SER A 539 -30.21 4.70 -39.29
CA SER A 539 -30.49 3.33 -38.85
C SER A 539 -29.39 2.79 -37.94
N TRP A 540 -29.67 1.72 -37.20
CA TRP A 540 -28.71 1.10 -36.29
C TRP A 540 -28.30 -0.31 -36.76
N SER A 541 -27.67 -0.40 -37.92
CA SER A 541 -27.17 -1.65 -38.51
C SER A 541 -25.81 -2.08 -37.91
N ILE A 542 -25.35 -3.29 -38.24
CA ILE A 542 -24.01 -3.76 -37.82
C ILE A 542 -22.89 -2.87 -38.38
N SER A 543 -23.06 -2.35 -39.60
CA SER A 543 -22.10 -1.40 -40.18
C SER A 543 -21.96 -0.13 -39.34
N ASN A 544 -23.08 0.45 -38.88
CA ASN A 544 -23.05 1.66 -38.06
C ASN A 544 -22.54 1.37 -36.64
N TYR A 545 -22.83 0.17 -36.12
CA TYR A 545 -22.24 -0.31 -34.87
C TYR A 545 -20.71 -0.39 -34.95
N ASP A 546 -20.16 -1.01 -36.01
CA ASP A 546 -18.72 -1.18 -36.18
C ASP A 546 -18.01 0.19 -36.37
N GLU A 547 -18.61 1.12 -37.11
CA GLU A 547 -18.08 2.49 -37.26
C GLU A 547 -18.08 3.25 -35.92
N ARG A 548 -19.18 3.18 -35.15
CA ARG A 548 -19.23 3.77 -33.80
C ARG A 548 -18.19 3.14 -32.87
N GLN A 549 -18.07 1.81 -32.91
CA GLN A 549 -17.10 1.08 -32.09
C GLN A 549 -15.68 1.54 -32.41
N HIS A 550 -15.36 1.70 -33.69
CA HIS A 550 -14.06 2.21 -34.12
C HIS A 550 -13.82 3.64 -33.62
N MET A 551 -14.80 4.55 -33.73
CA MET A 551 -14.67 5.92 -33.19
C MET A 551 -14.39 5.93 -31.67
N ILE A 552 -15.07 5.07 -30.90
CA ILE A 552 -14.85 4.95 -29.46
C ILE A 552 -13.48 4.35 -29.18
N TYR A 553 -13.05 3.35 -29.96
CA TYR A 553 -11.73 2.74 -29.84
C TYR A 553 -10.61 3.76 -30.09
N GLU A 554 -10.70 4.58 -31.15
CA GLU A 554 -9.73 5.64 -31.42
C GLU A 554 -9.64 6.67 -30.28
N ARG A 555 -10.76 6.95 -29.61
CA ARG A 555 -10.76 7.79 -28.41
C ARG A 555 -10.18 7.05 -27.20
N PHE A 556 -10.49 5.77 -27.02
CA PHE A 556 -9.93 4.92 -25.97
C PHE A 556 -8.40 4.93 -26.00
N LEU A 557 -7.80 4.76 -27.20
CA LEU A 557 -6.35 4.78 -27.36
C LEU A 557 -5.70 6.09 -26.91
N LYS A 558 -6.38 7.22 -27.06
CA LYS A 558 -5.89 8.55 -26.64
C LYS A 558 -6.04 8.81 -25.14
N ILE A 559 -6.94 8.10 -24.48
CA ILE A 559 -7.13 8.22 -23.03
C ILE A 559 -6.14 7.30 -22.31
N TRP A 560 -6.08 6.04 -22.74
CA TRP A 560 -5.21 5.00 -22.19
C TRP A 560 -4.16 4.64 -23.23
N GLU A 561 -3.20 5.53 -23.42
CA GLU A 561 -2.16 5.42 -24.44
C GLU A 561 -1.23 4.23 -24.18
N PHE A 562 -0.81 3.57 -25.26
CA PHE A 562 0.33 2.68 -25.22
C PHE A 562 1.59 3.57 -25.25
N PRO A 563 2.55 3.37 -24.33
CA PRO A 563 3.75 4.21 -24.28
C PRO A 563 4.55 4.13 -25.58
N ALA A 564 4.78 5.28 -26.21
CA ALA A 564 5.61 5.42 -27.41
C ALA A 564 7.10 5.46 -27.05
N VAL A 565 7.62 4.34 -26.55
CA VAL A 565 9.02 4.22 -26.15
C VAL A 565 9.69 3.15 -26.99
N GLU A 566 10.75 3.53 -27.70
CA GLU A 566 11.56 2.59 -28.48
C GLU A 566 12.27 1.62 -27.53
N ILE A 567 12.00 0.33 -27.72
CA ILE A 567 12.80 -0.73 -27.14
C ILE A 567 13.85 -1.05 -28.20
N PRO A 568 15.16 -0.84 -27.94
CA PRO A 568 16.19 -1.20 -28.90
C PRO A 568 16.01 -2.66 -29.31
N GLU A 569 15.89 -2.91 -30.62
CA GLU A 569 15.90 -4.25 -31.21
C GLU A 569 17.30 -4.86 -31.01
N ALA A 570 17.56 -5.34 -29.80
CA ALA A 570 18.77 -6.06 -29.46
C ALA A 570 18.41 -7.18 -28.49
N GLU A 571 17.64 -8.16 -28.97
CA GLU A 571 17.53 -9.51 -28.39
C GLU A 571 16.70 -10.46 -29.29
N ASP A 572 17.10 -10.64 -30.56
CA ASP A 572 16.51 -11.71 -31.39
C ASP A 572 17.10 -13.09 -31.04
N ALA A 573 16.71 -13.55 -29.85
CA ALA A 573 15.90 -14.75 -29.62
C ALA A 573 15.42 -14.66 -28.17
N GLU A 574 14.18 -14.17 -27.98
CA GLU A 574 13.60 -13.90 -26.66
C GLU A 574 13.68 -15.12 -25.73
N GLU A 575 13.86 -14.86 -24.43
CA GLU A 575 13.54 -15.85 -23.39
C GLU A 575 12.05 -16.17 -23.50
N GLN A 576 11.73 -17.39 -23.96
CA GLN A 576 10.35 -17.82 -24.15
C GLN A 576 9.90 -18.56 -22.90
N ASN A 577 8.73 -18.20 -22.36
CA ASN A 577 8.09 -19.06 -21.38
C ASN A 577 7.86 -20.42 -22.02
N ILE A 578 8.10 -21.52 -21.30
CA ILE A 578 7.97 -22.86 -21.87
C ILE A 578 6.59 -23.09 -22.51
N PHE A 579 5.52 -22.48 -21.99
CA PHE A 579 4.15 -22.59 -22.51
C PHE A 579 4.01 -21.96 -23.90
N ASP A 580 4.71 -20.85 -24.13
CA ASP A 580 4.72 -20.10 -25.39
C ASP A 580 5.86 -20.52 -26.34
N ALA A 581 6.84 -21.28 -25.83
CA ALA A 581 7.99 -21.71 -26.59
C ALA A 581 7.62 -22.71 -27.69
N GLU A 582 8.19 -22.51 -28.88
CA GLU A 582 8.13 -23.47 -29.98
C GLU A 582 8.80 -24.80 -29.61
N SER A 583 8.54 -25.84 -30.42
CA SER A 583 9.16 -27.15 -30.22
C SER A 583 10.69 -27.05 -30.03
N PRO A 584 11.27 -27.67 -29.00
CA PRO A 584 12.72 -27.72 -28.79
C PRO A 584 13.47 -28.57 -29.83
N THR A 585 12.76 -29.20 -30.77
CA THR A 585 13.39 -30.07 -31.78
C THR A 585 14.24 -29.24 -32.73
N HIS A 586 15.47 -29.68 -32.99
CA HIS A 586 16.46 -28.96 -33.83
C HIS A 586 16.95 -27.60 -33.30
N LYS A 587 16.63 -27.23 -32.05
CA LYS A 587 17.13 -26.02 -31.39
C LYS A 587 18.08 -26.38 -30.25
N LYS A 588 19.14 -25.59 -30.06
CA LYS A 588 20.09 -25.77 -28.94
C LYS A 588 19.77 -24.76 -27.84
N LEU A 589 19.52 -25.27 -26.63
CA LEU A 589 19.25 -24.45 -25.44
C LEU A 589 20.53 -23.69 -25.05
N GLU A 590 20.43 -22.39 -24.83
CA GLU A 590 21.51 -21.53 -24.32
C GLU A 590 21.49 -21.52 -22.79
N PHE A 591 20.33 -21.27 -22.20
CA PHE A 591 20.07 -21.37 -20.77
C PHE A 591 18.55 -21.48 -20.52
N PHE A 592 18.19 -21.77 -19.27
CA PHE A 592 16.81 -21.64 -18.80
C PHE A 592 16.75 -20.89 -17.46
N ILE A 593 15.61 -20.30 -17.16
CA ILE A 593 15.33 -19.64 -15.88
C ILE A 593 14.18 -20.38 -15.22
N PHE A 594 14.40 -20.89 -14.01
CA PHE A 594 13.36 -21.48 -13.19
C PHE A 594 13.29 -20.75 -11.84
N GLN A 595 12.12 -20.20 -11.47
CA GLN A 595 11.92 -19.45 -10.23
C GLN A 595 12.94 -18.31 -10.01
N ASN A 596 13.18 -17.50 -11.05
CA ASN A 596 14.21 -16.44 -11.10
C ASN A 596 15.66 -16.92 -10.94
N THR A 597 15.92 -18.23 -10.96
CA THR A 597 17.27 -18.79 -10.95
C THR A 597 17.65 -19.17 -12.37
N ARG A 598 18.67 -18.50 -12.91
CA ARG A 598 19.23 -18.79 -14.23
C ARG A 598 20.20 -19.99 -14.12
N ALA A 599 19.97 -21.00 -14.95
CA ALA A 599 20.84 -22.17 -15.07
C ALA A 599 21.43 -22.24 -16.50
N GLU A 600 22.76 -22.21 -16.60
CA GLU A 600 23.52 -22.21 -17.87
C GLU A 600 23.67 -23.60 -18.51
N MET A 601 22.64 -24.45 -18.35
CA MET A 601 22.63 -25.80 -18.90
C MET A 601 22.19 -25.79 -20.36
N ASP A 602 22.92 -26.48 -21.23
CA ASP A 602 22.75 -26.41 -22.70
C ASP A 602 21.88 -27.55 -23.28
N SER A 603 21.14 -28.26 -22.42
CA SER A 603 20.31 -29.41 -22.79
C SER A 603 18.93 -29.42 -22.14
N VAL A 604 17.90 -29.67 -22.96
CA VAL A 604 16.51 -29.88 -22.51
C VAL A 604 16.37 -31.02 -21.51
N ALA A 605 17.22 -32.05 -21.61
CA ALA A 605 17.22 -33.14 -20.65
C ALA A 605 17.65 -32.66 -19.26
N GLN A 606 18.70 -31.83 -19.17
CA GLN A 606 19.18 -31.28 -17.91
C GLN A 606 18.15 -30.36 -17.27
N MET A 607 17.51 -29.48 -18.06
CA MET A 607 16.40 -28.64 -17.61
C MET A 607 15.26 -29.49 -17.04
N TYR A 608 14.86 -30.55 -17.75
CA TYR A 608 13.79 -31.44 -17.33
C TYR A 608 14.05 -32.04 -15.93
N PHE A 609 15.25 -32.58 -15.70
CA PHE A 609 15.59 -33.14 -14.39
C PHE A 609 15.70 -32.07 -13.31
N TYR A 610 16.27 -30.91 -13.63
CA TYR A 610 16.40 -29.79 -12.69
C TYR A 610 15.04 -29.33 -12.18
N VAL A 611 14.09 -29.11 -13.09
CA VAL A 611 12.74 -28.62 -12.73
C VAL A 611 11.99 -29.68 -11.94
N VAL A 612 11.99 -30.95 -12.37
CA VAL A 612 11.31 -32.04 -11.64
C VAL A 612 11.88 -32.20 -10.22
N ARG A 613 13.20 -32.07 -10.05
CA ARG A 613 13.83 -32.10 -8.72
C ARG A 613 13.36 -30.95 -7.83
N ASN A 614 13.35 -29.72 -8.34
CA ASN A 614 12.90 -28.57 -7.55
C ASN A 614 11.41 -28.66 -7.20
N LEU A 615 10.56 -29.19 -8.10
CA LEU A 615 9.15 -29.44 -7.80
C LEU A 615 8.97 -30.51 -6.71
N TYR A 616 9.80 -31.55 -6.71
CA TYR A 616 9.82 -32.55 -5.64
C TYR A 616 10.19 -31.94 -4.28
N GLU A 617 11.26 -31.13 -4.24
CA GLU A 617 11.69 -30.44 -3.01
C GLU A 617 10.63 -29.45 -2.50
N LYS A 618 9.85 -28.83 -3.40
CA LYS A 618 8.78 -27.90 -3.07
C LYS A 618 7.54 -28.59 -2.48
N ASN A 619 7.05 -29.67 -3.11
CA ASN A 619 5.90 -30.43 -2.61
C ASN A 619 5.91 -31.87 -3.14
N SER A 620 6.61 -32.76 -2.41
CA SER A 620 6.74 -34.16 -2.79
C SER A 620 5.42 -34.91 -2.80
N GLN A 621 4.47 -34.59 -1.90
CA GLN A 621 3.19 -35.28 -1.83
C GLN A 621 2.34 -35.02 -3.08
N LEU A 622 2.32 -33.77 -3.55
CA LEU A 622 1.58 -33.39 -4.75
C LEU A 622 2.16 -34.06 -6.01
N LEU A 623 3.49 -34.09 -6.13
CA LEU A 623 4.15 -34.73 -7.27
C LEU A 623 3.92 -36.25 -7.29
N LEU A 624 4.08 -36.92 -6.14
CA LEU A 624 3.89 -38.36 -6.00
C LEU A 624 2.43 -38.79 -6.18
N GLY A 625 1.47 -37.93 -5.85
CA GLY A 625 0.03 -38.18 -6.00
C GLY A 625 -0.47 -38.14 -7.45
N ASN A 626 0.34 -37.64 -8.40
CA ASN A 626 -0.06 -37.42 -9.80
C ASN A 626 0.77 -38.28 -10.78
N GLN A 627 0.81 -39.60 -10.55
CA GLN A 627 1.59 -40.57 -11.34
C GLN A 627 1.17 -40.63 -12.83
N GLU A 628 -0.03 -40.16 -13.17
CA GLU A 628 -0.50 -40.07 -14.56
C GLU A 628 0.18 -38.94 -15.37
N LEU A 629 0.71 -37.92 -14.68
CA LEU A 629 1.45 -36.81 -15.30
C LEU A 629 2.93 -37.18 -15.48
N LEU A 630 3.53 -37.76 -14.43
CA LEU A 630 4.91 -38.19 -14.38
C LEU A 630 5.01 -39.44 -13.51
N LYS A 631 5.39 -40.58 -14.11
CA LYS A 631 5.70 -41.80 -13.37
C LYS A 631 7.03 -41.60 -12.63
N ILE A 632 6.99 -41.66 -11.30
CA ILE A 632 8.15 -41.52 -10.41
C ILE A 632 8.08 -42.59 -9.32
N THR A 633 9.06 -43.50 -9.29
CA THR A 633 9.06 -44.67 -8.40
C THR A 633 10.42 -44.91 -7.77
N ARG A 634 10.47 -45.71 -6.71
CA ARG A 634 11.73 -46.13 -6.08
C ARG A 634 12.38 -47.35 -6.76
N ASN A 635 11.71 -47.95 -7.75
CA ASN A 635 12.21 -49.12 -8.45
C ASN A 635 12.70 -48.73 -9.84
N ALA A 636 14.02 -48.73 -10.03
CA ALA A 636 14.65 -48.39 -11.31
C ALA A 636 14.20 -49.31 -12.47
N HIS A 637 13.76 -50.55 -12.19
CA HIS A 637 13.29 -51.51 -13.21
C HIS A 637 11.94 -51.14 -13.83
N ASP A 638 11.24 -50.15 -13.25
CA ASP A 638 9.97 -49.65 -13.77
C ASP A 638 10.13 -48.81 -15.05
N PHE A 639 11.39 -48.51 -15.43
CA PHE A 639 11.79 -47.62 -16.52
C PHE A 639 12.79 -48.31 -17.46
N ARG A 640 12.79 -47.89 -18.73
CA ARG A 640 13.72 -48.40 -19.75
C ARG A 640 15.10 -47.79 -19.58
N ALA A 641 15.17 -46.50 -19.24
CA ALA A 641 16.39 -45.80 -18.88
C ALA A 641 16.15 -44.98 -17.59
N PRO A 642 16.30 -45.60 -16.42
CA PRO A 642 16.05 -44.93 -15.15
C PRO A 642 17.09 -43.83 -14.89
N GLN A 643 16.62 -42.64 -14.53
CA GLN A 643 17.45 -41.55 -14.02
C GLN A 643 16.99 -41.18 -12.62
N GLU A 644 17.93 -41.15 -11.68
CA GLU A 644 17.66 -40.71 -10.32
C GLU A 644 17.46 -39.19 -10.29
N VAL A 645 16.38 -38.75 -9.64
CA VAL A 645 16.05 -37.33 -9.43
C VAL A 645 16.54 -36.86 -8.07
N ILE A 646 16.16 -37.57 -7.01
CA ILE A 646 16.52 -37.27 -5.62
C ILE A 646 16.21 -38.46 -4.69
N ASN A 647 17.10 -38.75 -3.74
CA ASN A 647 16.87 -39.71 -2.63
C ASN A 647 16.30 -41.08 -3.06
N GLY A 648 16.84 -41.69 -4.13
CA GLY A 648 16.42 -43.00 -4.62
C GLY A 648 15.09 -43.03 -5.37
N TRP A 649 14.55 -41.87 -5.78
CA TRP A 649 13.42 -41.78 -6.70
C TRP A 649 13.90 -41.65 -8.15
N PHE A 650 13.35 -42.50 -9.03
CA PHE A 650 13.71 -42.61 -10.43
C PHE A 650 12.56 -42.18 -11.33
N ILE A 651 12.92 -41.61 -12.48
CA ILE A 651 12.01 -41.30 -13.60
C ILE A 651 12.61 -41.81 -14.92
N GLU A 652 11.79 -41.91 -15.97
CA GLU A 652 12.25 -42.25 -17.31
C GLU A 652 13.09 -41.11 -17.92
N SER A 653 14.29 -41.42 -18.38
CA SER A 653 15.17 -40.45 -19.04
C SER A 653 15.10 -40.49 -20.56
N ASN A 654 14.79 -41.65 -21.13
CA ASN A 654 14.78 -41.90 -22.56
C ASN A 654 13.42 -41.55 -23.20
N ILE A 655 13.03 -40.28 -23.06
CA ILE A 655 11.90 -39.66 -23.73
C ILE A 655 12.38 -38.49 -24.60
N ASP A 656 11.70 -38.20 -25.70
CA ASP A 656 12.09 -37.11 -26.60
C ASP A 656 11.87 -35.71 -25.97
N SER A 657 12.49 -34.68 -26.55
CA SER A 657 12.45 -33.32 -26.02
C SER A 657 11.04 -32.71 -26.00
N ASN A 658 10.16 -33.06 -26.94
CA ASN A 658 8.77 -32.57 -26.94
C ASN A 658 7.97 -33.21 -25.80
N SER A 659 8.15 -34.52 -25.60
CA SER A 659 7.56 -35.22 -24.46
C SER A 659 8.03 -34.64 -23.13
N LYS A 660 9.33 -34.31 -22.99
CA LYS A 660 9.87 -33.61 -21.81
C LYS A 660 9.18 -32.25 -21.60
N PHE A 661 9.04 -31.43 -22.64
CA PHE A 661 8.34 -30.13 -22.57
C PHE A 661 6.87 -30.29 -22.14
N SER A 662 6.15 -31.23 -22.74
CA SER A 662 4.74 -31.49 -22.43
C SER A 662 4.53 -31.90 -20.97
N VAL A 663 5.39 -32.77 -20.43
CA VAL A 663 5.36 -33.17 -19.03
C VAL A 663 5.64 -31.97 -18.12
N LEU A 664 6.63 -31.13 -18.43
CA LEU A 664 6.92 -29.93 -17.65
C LEU A 664 5.75 -28.96 -17.63
N LYS A 665 5.10 -28.68 -18.77
CA LYS A 665 3.90 -27.81 -18.81
C LYS A 665 2.81 -28.34 -17.88
N ARG A 666 2.48 -29.63 -17.97
CA ARG A 666 1.45 -30.26 -17.12
C ARG A 666 1.80 -30.19 -15.62
N LEU A 667 3.07 -30.40 -15.28
CA LEU A 667 3.54 -30.30 -13.89
C LEU A 667 3.54 -28.86 -13.38
N LEU A 668 3.94 -27.89 -14.19
CA LEU A 668 3.91 -26.48 -13.80
C LEU A 668 2.47 -25.99 -13.58
N THR A 669 1.53 -26.39 -14.42
CA THR A 669 0.10 -26.12 -14.21
C THR A 669 -0.42 -26.75 -12.91
N LEU A 670 -0.04 -28.00 -12.60
CA LEU A 670 -0.42 -28.66 -11.35
C LEU A 670 0.09 -27.89 -10.10
N PHE A 671 1.24 -27.23 -10.22
CA PHE A 671 1.87 -26.48 -9.13
C PHE A 671 1.52 -24.98 -9.13
N GLU A 672 0.66 -24.52 -10.04
CA GLU A 672 0.33 -23.09 -10.24
C GLU A 672 1.61 -22.25 -10.51
N MET A 673 2.47 -22.76 -11.38
CA MET A 673 3.81 -22.25 -11.69
C MET A 673 4.02 -22.02 -13.20
N GLU A 674 2.96 -21.74 -13.95
CA GLU A 674 3.01 -21.57 -15.40
C GLU A 674 3.98 -20.44 -15.82
N ASP A 675 4.09 -19.40 -15.00
CA ASP A 675 4.96 -18.23 -15.24
C ASP A 675 6.39 -18.38 -14.68
N GLU A 676 6.81 -19.58 -14.28
CA GLU A 676 8.06 -19.76 -13.51
C GLU A 676 9.19 -20.47 -14.30
N LEU A 677 8.97 -20.88 -15.56
CA LEU A 677 10.00 -21.53 -16.41
C LEU A 677 10.13 -20.85 -17.79
N TYR A 678 11.32 -20.32 -18.07
CA TYR A 678 11.68 -19.68 -19.34
C TYR A 678 12.89 -20.37 -19.98
N VAL A 679 12.94 -20.42 -21.30
CA VAL A 679 14.01 -21.04 -22.10
C VAL A 679 14.56 -20.03 -23.12
N LYS A 680 15.86 -20.06 -23.36
CA LYS A 680 16.49 -19.31 -24.46
C LYS A 680 17.27 -20.26 -25.36
N TYR A 681 17.18 -20.06 -26.68
CA TYR A 681 17.94 -20.83 -27.67
C TYR A 681 19.11 -20.01 -28.22
N LEU A 682 20.21 -20.67 -28.56
CA LEU A 682 21.39 -20.04 -29.15
C LEU A 682 21.09 -19.46 -30.55
N THR A 683 21.52 -18.23 -30.81
CA THR A 683 21.54 -17.61 -32.16
C THR A 683 22.95 -17.46 -32.72
N GLY A 684 23.07 -17.58 -34.06
CA GLY A 684 24.35 -17.69 -34.79
C GLY A 684 25.24 -16.43 -34.74
N PRO A 685 26.52 -16.53 -35.18
CA PRO A 685 27.53 -15.54 -34.82
C PRO A 685 27.56 -14.34 -35.76
N GLY A 686 27.43 -13.13 -35.20
CA GLY A 686 27.91 -11.91 -35.85
C GLY A 686 27.01 -10.69 -35.70
N VAL A 687 26.99 -10.06 -34.51
CA VAL A 687 26.66 -8.64 -34.35
C VAL A 687 27.52 -8.07 -33.23
N GLN A 688 28.22 -6.96 -33.51
CA GLN A 688 28.95 -6.19 -32.51
C GLN A 688 27.96 -5.66 -31.46
N VAL A 689 28.16 -6.06 -30.21
CA VAL A 689 27.31 -5.75 -29.06
C VAL A 689 27.62 -4.32 -28.58
N GLU A 690 26.63 -3.42 -28.57
CA GLU A 690 26.73 -2.19 -27.77
C GLU A 690 26.69 -2.54 -26.27
N PRO A 691 27.49 -1.88 -25.41
CA PRO A 691 27.71 -2.39 -24.07
C PRO A 691 26.57 -2.00 -23.11
N ASN A 692 26.11 -2.98 -22.33
CA ASN A 692 25.14 -2.82 -21.25
C ASN A 692 25.50 -1.63 -20.33
N ARG A 693 24.63 -0.62 -20.22
CA ARG A 693 24.85 0.61 -19.42
C ARG A 693 25.33 0.37 -17.99
N PHE A 694 24.83 -0.68 -17.33
CA PHE A 694 25.23 -1.03 -15.97
C PHE A 694 26.64 -1.61 -15.93
N ALA A 695 27.05 -2.32 -16.99
CA ALA A 695 28.41 -2.79 -17.18
C ALA A 695 29.36 -1.62 -17.47
N ILE A 696 28.94 -0.65 -18.29
CA ILE A 696 29.70 0.59 -18.57
C ILE A 696 29.93 1.39 -17.30
N ARG A 697 28.86 1.69 -16.52
CA ARG A 697 28.96 2.42 -15.25
C ARG A 697 29.89 1.69 -14.27
N LYS A 698 29.69 0.37 -14.08
CA LYS A 698 30.56 -0.43 -13.22
C LYS A 698 32.01 -0.44 -13.67
N LYS A 699 32.27 -0.57 -14.98
CA LYS A 699 33.61 -0.55 -15.57
C LYS A 699 34.27 0.82 -15.37
N TYR A 700 33.53 1.91 -15.55
CA TYR A 700 34.03 3.26 -15.30
C TYR A 700 34.39 3.47 -13.82
N TRP A 701 33.52 3.07 -12.88
CA TRP A 701 33.81 3.20 -11.45
C TRP A 701 35.00 2.32 -11.02
N GLN A 702 35.13 1.11 -11.59
CA GLN A 702 36.30 0.26 -11.39
C GLN A 702 37.60 0.94 -11.82
N GLN A 703 37.56 1.76 -12.86
CA GLN A 703 38.70 2.54 -13.33
C GLN A 703 38.96 3.79 -12.49
N LEU A 704 37.92 4.56 -12.12
CA LEU A 704 38.07 5.85 -11.45
C LEU A 704 38.45 5.72 -9.97
N LEU A 705 37.83 4.78 -9.23
CA LEU A 705 38.01 4.68 -7.77
C LEU A 705 39.47 4.51 -7.34
N PRO A 706 40.31 3.68 -8.01
CA PRO A 706 41.75 3.60 -7.71
C PRO A 706 42.52 4.91 -7.91
N LEU A 707 42.05 5.81 -8.78
CA LEU A 707 42.70 7.10 -9.05
C LEU A 707 42.40 8.13 -7.95
N ILE A 708 41.26 7.98 -7.25
CA ILE A 708 40.81 8.90 -6.19
C ILE A 708 41.19 8.40 -4.79
N SER A 709 41.33 7.09 -4.60
CA SER A 709 41.61 6.46 -3.30
C SER A 709 42.93 6.91 -2.66
N ASN A 710 43.91 7.34 -3.46
CA ASN A 710 45.20 7.87 -3.00
C ASN A 710 45.08 9.12 -2.11
N ASN A 711 43.93 9.81 -2.13
CA ASN A 711 43.67 11.00 -1.30
C ASN A 711 42.89 10.70 -0.01
N GLY A 712 42.65 9.42 0.33
CA GLY A 712 41.88 9.00 1.51
C GLY A 712 40.36 9.12 1.36
N PHE A 713 39.86 9.49 0.17
CA PHE A 713 38.45 9.61 -0.18
C PHE A 713 37.91 8.33 -0.82
N PHE A 714 36.63 8.02 -0.59
CA PHE A 714 35.93 6.85 -1.17
C PHE A 714 36.64 5.50 -0.93
N THR A 715 37.56 5.42 0.06
CA THR A 715 38.40 4.24 0.36
C THR A 715 37.60 3.00 0.74
N ASN A 716 36.38 3.18 1.26
CA ASN A 716 35.46 2.10 1.62
C ASN A 716 34.31 1.93 0.62
N VAL A 717 34.41 2.53 -0.57
CA VAL A 717 33.32 2.55 -1.55
C VAL A 717 33.64 1.64 -2.73
N ASN A 718 32.78 0.67 -2.99
CA ASN A 718 32.96 -0.30 -4.05
C ASN A 718 32.41 0.23 -5.40
N PRO A 719 32.96 -0.21 -6.53
CA PRO A 719 32.40 0.08 -7.84
C PRO A 719 30.93 -0.35 -7.93
N SER A 720 30.05 0.59 -8.26
CA SER A 720 28.61 0.38 -8.32
C SER A 720 28.11 0.18 -9.74
N LYS A 721 26.88 -0.33 -9.90
CA LYS A 721 26.13 -0.27 -11.17
C LYS A 721 25.38 1.07 -11.32
N GLU A 722 25.30 1.82 -10.22
CA GLU A 722 24.62 3.11 -10.15
C GLU A 722 25.37 4.21 -10.90
N HIS A 723 24.65 5.24 -11.28
CA HIS A 723 25.18 6.44 -11.95
C HIS A 723 25.86 7.42 -10.97
N SER A 724 25.76 7.16 -9.66
CA SER A 724 26.38 7.98 -8.63
C SER A 724 27.07 7.14 -7.56
N ILE A 725 28.09 7.73 -6.94
CA ILE A 725 28.79 7.18 -5.80
C ILE A 725 28.94 8.28 -4.74
N SER A 726 28.52 7.98 -3.51
CA SER A 726 28.52 8.93 -2.40
C SER A 726 29.39 8.48 -1.23
N THR A 727 29.89 9.46 -0.47
CA THR A 727 30.55 9.26 0.82
C THR A 727 30.04 10.29 1.84
N GLY A 728 30.05 9.95 3.13
CA GLY A 728 29.49 10.80 4.17
C GLY A 728 30.31 12.08 4.40
N ALA A 729 29.65 13.21 4.61
CA ALA A 729 30.29 14.50 4.91
C ALA A 729 30.54 14.74 6.42
N GLY A 730 30.34 13.72 7.26
CA GLY A 730 30.57 13.78 8.72
C GLY A 730 29.38 14.25 9.56
N ILE A 731 28.25 14.58 8.93
CA ILE A 731 26.94 14.84 9.55
C ILE A 731 25.92 13.94 8.87
N GLY A 732 25.05 13.28 9.65
CA GLY A 732 23.98 12.44 9.11
C GLY A 732 23.08 13.22 8.14
N GLY A 733 22.86 12.67 6.94
CA GLY A 733 22.10 13.28 5.85
C GLY A 733 22.86 14.30 4.99
N LEU A 734 24.17 14.49 5.18
CA LEU A 734 25.02 15.21 4.24
C LEU A 734 26.02 14.25 3.60
N SER A 735 26.10 14.26 2.27
CA SER A 735 27.03 13.41 1.52
C SER A 735 27.68 14.15 0.37
N TYR A 736 28.94 13.81 0.15
CA TYR A 736 29.66 14.18 -1.07
C TYR A 736 29.40 13.11 -2.13
N THR A 737 28.91 13.52 -3.28
CA THR A 737 28.46 12.62 -4.34
C THR A 737 29.16 12.95 -5.65
N MET A 738 29.66 11.92 -6.32
CA MET A 738 30.11 11.97 -7.71
C MET A 738 29.00 11.38 -8.58
N VAL A 739 28.62 12.09 -9.63
CA VAL A 739 27.55 11.68 -10.56
C VAL A 739 28.08 11.64 -11.98
N VAL A 740 27.78 10.56 -12.70
CA VAL A 740 28.09 10.41 -14.13
C VAL A 740 26.84 10.11 -14.92
N THR A 741 26.53 10.93 -15.91
CA THR A 741 25.32 10.83 -16.73
C THR A 741 25.67 10.67 -18.21
N ARG A 742 24.65 10.63 -19.07
CA ARG A 742 24.80 10.62 -20.54
C ARG A 742 25.31 11.95 -21.10
N SER A 743 25.09 13.06 -20.38
CA SER A 743 25.28 14.43 -20.88
C SER A 743 26.25 15.27 -20.06
N ASP A 744 26.50 14.87 -18.81
CA ASP A 744 27.30 15.61 -17.86
C ASP A 744 27.94 14.69 -16.81
N ILE A 745 28.93 15.23 -16.12
CA ILE A 745 29.37 14.71 -14.84
C ILE A 745 29.37 15.84 -13.82
N ARG A 746 29.21 15.50 -12.54
CA ARG A 746 29.25 16.51 -11.48
C ARG A 746 29.72 15.97 -10.15
N ILE A 747 30.26 16.88 -9.36
CA ILE A 747 30.46 16.70 -7.93
C ILE A 747 29.41 17.54 -7.21
N GLU A 748 28.78 16.96 -6.20
CA GLU A 748 27.77 17.66 -5.42
C GLU A 748 27.86 17.35 -3.93
N LEU A 749 27.52 18.34 -3.10
CA LEU A 749 27.17 18.15 -1.70
C LEU A 749 25.65 18.04 -1.64
N THR A 750 25.17 16.84 -1.37
CA THR A 750 23.76 16.53 -1.18
C THR A 750 23.40 16.80 0.28
N ILE A 751 22.38 17.63 0.53
CA ILE A 751 21.83 17.91 1.86
C ILE A 751 20.41 17.31 1.92
N LEU A 752 20.32 16.14 2.52
CA LEU A 752 19.08 15.37 2.63
C LEU A 752 19.01 14.65 3.99
N THR A 753 18.44 15.33 4.98
CA THR A 753 17.99 14.75 6.25
C THR A 753 16.48 14.54 6.24
N ALA A 754 15.96 13.85 7.26
CA ALA A 754 14.52 13.64 7.44
C ALA A 754 13.70 14.94 7.55
N SER A 755 14.31 16.09 7.87
CA SER A 755 13.63 17.39 8.02
C SER A 755 13.99 18.36 6.89
N GLN A 756 12.99 18.80 6.12
CA GLN A 756 13.15 19.82 5.09
C GLN A 756 13.68 21.13 5.69
N GLU A 757 13.09 21.61 6.78
CA GLU A 757 13.52 22.84 7.48
C GLU A 757 15.00 22.77 7.87
N LYS A 758 15.44 21.62 8.39
CA LYS A 758 16.85 21.39 8.74
C LYS A 758 17.75 21.43 7.51
N ASN A 759 17.31 20.84 6.39
CA ASN A 759 18.05 20.86 5.13
C ASN A 759 18.19 22.30 4.62
N LYS A 760 17.12 23.11 4.64
CA LYS A 760 17.15 24.52 4.24
C LYS A 760 17.99 25.35 5.20
N MET A 761 17.93 25.09 6.51
CA MET A 761 18.79 25.74 7.49
C MET A 761 20.27 25.47 7.21
N TYR A 762 20.64 24.20 6.97
CA TYR A 762 22.01 23.83 6.63
C TYR A 762 22.46 24.47 5.33
N PHE A 763 21.64 24.41 4.28
CA PHE A 763 21.91 25.07 3.02
C PHE A 763 22.13 26.58 3.21
N ASN A 764 21.22 27.27 3.89
CA ASN A 764 21.31 28.72 4.12
C ASN A 764 22.52 29.11 4.99
N ARG A 765 22.93 28.28 5.95
CA ARG A 765 24.18 28.50 6.70
C ARG A 765 25.42 28.36 5.83
N LEU A 766 25.45 27.41 4.91
CA LEU A 766 26.53 27.28 3.92
C LEU A 766 26.50 28.45 2.93
N LEU A 767 25.32 28.85 2.47
CA LEU A 767 25.11 29.94 1.51
C LEU A 767 25.63 31.28 2.05
N LYS A 768 25.53 31.55 3.37
CA LYS A 768 26.14 32.73 4.01
C LYS A 768 27.66 32.81 3.83
N ASN A 769 28.31 31.68 3.60
CA ASN A 769 29.75 31.58 3.37
C ASN A 769 30.09 31.35 1.88
N LYS A 770 29.13 31.57 0.97
CA LYS A 770 29.26 31.30 -0.46
C LYS A 770 30.56 31.85 -1.06
N GLU A 771 30.84 33.14 -0.85
CA GLU A 771 32.03 33.79 -1.42
C GLU A 771 33.33 33.14 -0.94
N VAL A 772 33.42 32.81 0.35
CA VAL A 772 34.61 32.18 0.93
C VAL A 772 34.77 30.74 0.44
N ILE A 773 33.66 30.00 0.32
CA ILE A 773 33.64 28.62 -0.19
C ILE A 773 34.04 28.59 -1.67
N GLU A 774 33.49 29.46 -2.50
CA GLU A 774 33.82 29.55 -3.94
C GLU A 774 35.26 30.01 -4.16
N GLN A 775 35.77 30.95 -3.34
CA GLN A 775 37.19 31.33 -3.36
C GLN A 775 38.11 30.17 -2.97
N ALA A 776 37.77 29.41 -1.92
CA ALA A 776 38.54 28.25 -1.49
C ALA A 776 38.51 27.11 -2.51
N PHE A 777 37.38 26.91 -3.19
CA PHE A 777 37.25 25.94 -4.28
C PHE A 777 37.95 26.40 -5.57
N GLY A 778 37.98 27.72 -5.81
CA GLY A 778 38.63 28.36 -6.95
C GLY A 778 37.74 28.50 -8.19
N LYS A 779 36.45 28.17 -8.10
CA LYS A 779 35.47 28.21 -9.20
C LYS A 779 34.06 28.54 -8.66
N PRO A 780 33.15 29.11 -9.48
CA PRO A 780 31.77 29.31 -9.08
C PRO A 780 31.04 27.97 -8.90
N LEU A 781 30.16 27.90 -7.90
CA LEU A 781 29.33 26.75 -7.61
C LEU A 781 27.86 27.03 -7.95
N ALA A 782 27.12 26.01 -8.33
CA ALA A 782 25.67 26.08 -8.44
C ALA A 782 25.05 25.77 -7.07
N TRP A 783 24.30 26.73 -6.53
CA TRP A 783 23.63 26.65 -5.23
C TRP A 783 22.13 26.46 -5.44
N GLU A 784 21.66 25.24 -5.28
CA GLU A 784 20.28 24.86 -5.53
C GLU A 784 19.55 24.57 -4.21
N GLU A 785 18.87 25.59 -3.68
CA GLU A 785 18.06 25.42 -2.46
C GLU A 785 16.89 24.48 -2.72
N SER A 786 16.26 24.56 -3.89
CA SER A 786 14.99 23.86 -4.23
C SER A 786 13.90 24.07 -3.16
N PRO A 787 13.30 25.27 -3.05
CA PRO A 787 12.38 25.61 -1.95
C PRO A 787 11.20 24.63 -1.80
N GLU A 788 10.73 24.10 -2.92
CA GLU A 788 9.59 23.17 -2.96
C GLU A 788 9.97 21.71 -2.65
N ASN A 789 11.27 21.36 -2.66
CA ASN A 789 11.75 20.01 -2.45
C ASN A 789 12.41 19.84 -1.07
N LYS A 790 12.52 18.60 -0.59
CA LYS A 790 13.18 18.28 0.68
C LYS A 790 14.70 18.42 0.61
N MET A 791 15.28 17.96 -0.51
CA MET A 791 16.72 18.04 -0.76
C MET A 791 17.15 19.48 -1.06
N SER A 792 18.38 19.83 -0.66
CA SER A 792 19.12 20.97 -1.21
C SER A 792 20.47 20.47 -1.70
N ARG A 793 21.06 21.10 -2.72
CA ARG A 793 22.37 20.67 -3.24
C ARG A 793 23.25 21.83 -3.62
N ILE A 794 24.56 21.62 -3.48
CA ILE A 794 25.60 22.52 -3.98
C ILE A 794 26.42 21.70 -4.95
N LYS A 795 26.55 22.13 -6.21
CA LYS A 795 27.18 21.31 -7.25
C LYS A 795 28.16 22.09 -8.12
N TYR A 796 29.08 21.35 -8.72
CA TYR A 796 29.93 21.80 -9.82
C TYR A 796 29.93 20.73 -10.90
N GLU A 797 29.64 21.12 -12.14
CA GLU A 797 29.39 20.20 -13.25
C GLU A 797 30.28 20.49 -14.46
N LEU A 798 30.52 19.43 -15.23
CA LEU A 798 31.15 19.46 -16.54
C LEU A 798 30.13 18.90 -17.53
N LEU A 799 29.72 19.76 -18.46
CA LEU A 799 28.78 19.43 -19.53
C LEU A 799 29.52 18.84 -20.74
N GLU A 800 28.74 18.30 -21.69
CA GLU A 800 29.23 17.76 -22.98
C GLU A 800 30.23 16.61 -22.82
N VAL A 801 29.95 15.73 -21.86
CA VAL A 801 30.69 14.47 -21.68
C VAL A 801 29.69 13.34 -21.40
N SER A 802 29.99 12.14 -21.88
CA SER A 802 29.09 11.00 -21.71
C SER A 802 29.81 9.82 -21.08
N ILE A 803 29.21 9.23 -20.04
CA ILE A 803 29.67 7.95 -19.50
C ILE A 803 29.67 6.83 -20.54
N PHE A 804 28.84 6.95 -21.59
CA PHE A 804 28.72 5.97 -22.66
C PHE A 804 29.77 6.13 -23.76
N ASN A 805 30.52 7.22 -23.76
CA ASN A 805 31.60 7.48 -24.70
C ASN A 805 32.95 7.27 -24.00
N GLU A 806 33.61 6.13 -24.25
CA GLU A 806 34.90 5.82 -23.60
C GLU A 806 36.00 6.85 -23.90
N SER A 807 35.90 7.62 -24.98
CA SER A 807 36.85 8.70 -25.27
C SER A 807 36.74 9.88 -24.30
N ASP A 808 35.59 10.09 -23.65
CA ASP A 808 35.38 11.14 -22.65
C ASP A 808 35.95 10.76 -21.27
N TRP A 809 36.17 9.47 -21.02
CA TRP A 809 36.53 8.95 -19.69
C TRP A 809 37.82 9.57 -19.14
N GLY A 810 38.80 9.86 -19.99
CA GLY A 810 40.02 10.57 -19.58
C GLY A 810 39.73 11.94 -18.99
N LYS A 811 38.95 12.75 -19.71
CA LYS A 811 38.51 14.09 -19.28
C LYS A 811 37.65 14.03 -18.02
N MET A 812 36.78 13.03 -17.92
CA MET A 812 35.94 12.81 -16.75
C MET A 812 36.76 12.42 -15.51
N ASN A 813 37.76 11.55 -15.67
CA ASN A 813 38.67 11.17 -14.59
C ASN A 813 39.44 12.38 -14.07
N GLU A 814 40.00 13.19 -14.98
CA GLU A 814 40.69 14.44 -14.62
C GLU A 814 39.79 15.38 -13.83
N PHE A 815 38.53 15.54 -14.25
CA PHE A 815 37.57 16.36 -13.53
C PHE A 815 37.37 15.89 -12.08
N PHE A 816 37.10 14.61 -11.85
CA PHE A 816 36.88 14.12 -10.48
C PHE A 816 38.16 14.17 -9.63
N VAL A 817 39.29 13.73 -10.17
CA VAL A 817 40.58 13.70 -9.45
C VAL A 817 41.02 15.12 -9.05
N GLN A 818 40.80 16.12 -9.90
CA GLN A 818 41.21 17.50 -9.61
C GLN A 818 40.23 18.26 -8.72
N ASN A 819 38.91 18.12 -8.95
CA ASN A 819 37.92 18.98 -8.32
C ASN A 819 37.34 18.38 -7.03
N MET A 820 37.19 17.06 -6.91
CA MET A 820 36.56 16.44 -5.74
C MET A 820 37.31 16.72 -4.42
N PRO A 821 38.65 16.58 -4.34
CA PRO A 821 39.38 16.88 -3.10
C PRO A 821 39.31 18.37 -2.73
N LYS A 822 39.37 19.27 -3.72
CA LYS A 822 39.25 20.72 -3.50
C LYS A 822 37.85 21.10 -3.02
N PHE A 823 36.82 20.46 -3.60
CA PHE A 823 35.43 20.68 -3.25
C PHE A 823 35.15 20.27 -1.79
N GLU A 824 35.63 19.10 -1.37
CA GLU A 824 35.54 18.71 0.04
C GLU A 824 36.31 19.66 0.94
N GLN A 825 37.57 19.98 0.60
CA GLN A 825 38.41 20.84 1.43
C GLN A 825 37.80 22.23 1.63
N ALA A 826 37.15 22.77 0.59
CA ALA A 826 36.45 24.05 0.65
C ALA A 826 35.22 24.01 1.55
N LEU A 827 34.45 22.92 1.55
CA LEU A 827 33.19 22.80 2.30
C LEU A 827 33.37 22.27 3.72
N ARG A 828 34.37 21.42 3.97
CA ARG A 828 34.59 20.70 5.24
C ARG A 828 34.61 21.59 6.49
N PRO A 829 35.29 22.75 6.53
CA PRO A 829 35.30 23.61 7.71
C PRO A 829 33.90 24.14 8.06
N PHE A 830 33.13 24.48 7.03
CA PHE A 830 31.78 25.02 7.18
C PHE A 830 30.77 23.93 7.55
N ILE A 831 30.90 22.72 6.99
CA ILE A 831 30.08 21.58 7.39
C ILE A 831 30.33 21.23 8.85
N LYS A 832 31.58 21.23 9.33
CA LYS A 832 31.86 20.98 10.76
C LYS A 832 31.19 21.99 11.69
N ALA A 833 31.04 23.24 11.24
CA ALA A 833 30.34 24.30 11.98
C ALA A 833 28.80 24.23 11.88
N LEU A 834 28.24 23.26 11.16
CA LEU A 834 26.80 22.99 11.15
C LEU A 834 26.34 22.12 12.33
N LYS A 835 27.27 21.42 13.01
CA LYS A 835 27.03 20.81 14.33
C LYS A 835 26.85 21.91 15.37
#